data_AF-A0A7S2SHM5-F1
#
_entry.id   AF-A0A7S2SHM5-F1
#
_cell.length_a   1.000
_cell.length_b   1.000
_cell.length_c   1.000
_cell.angle_alpha   90.00
_cell.angle_beta   90.00
_cell.angle_gamma   90.00
#
_symmetry.space_group_name_H-M   'P 1'
#
loop_
_entity.id
_entity.type
_entity.pdbx_description
1 polymer ?
#
loop_
_entity_poly.entity_id
_entity_poly.type
_entity_poly.pdbx_seq_one_letter_code
_entity_poly.pdbx_strand_id
1 'polypeptide(L)'
;EGGESGFGQKMLDIEKSTEEQVEGENERMKAVYITYYLNRLQNLDTSTDIFVSLNPHKKPDLKLIYHKQHMSHPQFTPQTLLARKEISEKYQGKDGLWFCGAWQGYGFHEDGCRSGFEVATSLSNIPLPWAVDKKHMVLPPPDLTKPLQMALNGGLFKRIHRLFTYTIPVTLSKKMILIFLRQAIKKGHLKLKMADGSIVDVGDRSPCGCDSSPVTLNIFDDWFFVKLAMEYDLGLARSYMAGMFNVEPLADVSEYDAVTRPSHLRDETNIILGDPVGLTRLFRLFVGNRDKSSAFTPQRSVMNHTVSNALSNAAGLFIAKFGSFANFLRFKITMDNSERGGSLKNIHAHYDLSNDLFRSFLDNETYMYSSAIYDAVEVPRSLSESGLAFKGTLEQAEWRKLDTLLARAQVQPGQTLLDIGFGWGGLSIHAAKKYGCKVTGITLSVEQKALAEERVKEWGVEHLITFEVVDYRTFARRDENSGKFDRVISCEMIEAVGHKHLGEFFWAVEQVLHPDGILVMEAITTPETRYETYLRSTDLINSIIFPGSCCPSLHALIDASYKWSTLTLEHIDNIGLHYAETLREWRRRFNNNEVAIRKLGFDDVFFRVWNYYLTYCEAGFGSQTENCLILVFSRQGCKSLVPLSETRCVTQHRELTEEEVEQWTNEK
;
A
#
# COMPACT_ATOMS: atom_id res chain seq x y z
N GLU A 1 11.83 2.54 -63.35
CA GLU A 1 11.28 3.90 -63.29
C GLU A 1 10.73 4.11 -61.88
N GLY A 2 11.25 4.91 -60.96
CA GLY A 2 12.40 5.82 -60.89
C GLY A 2 12.13 6.79 -59.72
N GLY A 3 13.01 6.90 -58.72
CA GLY A 3 13.07 8.05 -57.80
C GLY A 3 13.44 7.74 -56.34
N GLU A 4 14.74 7.73 -56.04
CA GLU A 4 15.31 7.96 -54.70
C GLU A 4 15.48 9.47 -54.43
N SER A 5 15.37 9.91 -53.17
CA SER A 5 16.20 10.93 -52.49
C SER A 5 15.55 11.21 -51.12
N GLY A 6 16.19 11.22 -49.94
CA GLY A 6 17.58 11.44 -49.58
C GLY A 6 17.60 12.54 -48.52
N PHE A 7 17.77 12.22 -47.24
CA PHE A 7 18.16 13.19 -46.20
C PHE A 7 18.98 12.51 -45.09
N GLY A 8 20.25 12.29 -45.43
CA GLY A 8 21.36 12.19 -44.48
C GLY A 8 22.40 13.25 -44.84
N GLN A 9 22.95 13.90 -43.82
CA GLN A 9 24.14 14.77 -43.82
C GLN A 9 24.10 16.13 -44.57
N LYS A 10 24.02 17.20 -43.78
CA LYS A 10 24.94 18.34 -43.89
C LYS A 10 25.31 18.85 -42.50
N MET A 11 26.62 18.87 -42.26
CA MET A 11 27.33 19.32 -41.07
C MET A 11 27.92 20.71 -41.36
N LEU A 12 28.06 21.50 -40.28
CA LEU A 12 29.15 22.46 -39.98
C LEU A 12 29.19 23.87 -40.58
N ASP A 13 29.65 24.75 -39.67
CA ASP A 13 30.33 26.06 -39.81
C ASP A 13 29.43 27.31 -39.93
N ILE A 14 29.52 28.41 -39.14
CA ILE A 14 30.49 29.03 -38.20
C ILE A 14 29.63 30.06 -37.40
N GLU A 15 29.79 30.34 -36.09
CA GLU A 15 30.79 31.28 -35.56
C GLU A 15 30.85 31.26 -34.01
N LYS A 16 32.09 31.29 -33.50
CA LYS A 16 32.44 31.44 -32.08
C LYS A 16 32.29 32.91 -31.66
N SER A 17 31.66 33.15 -30.52
CA SER A 17 32.09 34.23 -29.61
C SER A 17 32.08 33.69 -28.18
N THR A 18 33.27 33.68 -27.59
CA THR A 18 33.64 33.33 -26.22
C THR A 18 33.00 34.26 -25.19
N GLU A 19 32.47 33.71 -24.11
CA GLU A 19 32.70 34.18 -22.74
C GLU A 19 32.38 33.05 -21.74
N GLU A 20 33.28 32.86 -20.78
CA GLU A 20 33.33 31.79 -19.78
C GLU A 20 32.18 31.88 -18.76
N GLN A 21 31.69 30.74 -18.26
CA GLN A 21 31.76 30.38 -16.83
C GLN A 21 30.92 29.12 -16.51
N VAL A 22 31.64 28.06 -16.11
CA VAL A 22 31.44 27.22 -14.92
C VAL A 22 30.10 26.44 -14.72
N GLU A 23 30.31 25.21 -14.22
CA GLU A 23 29.37 24.30 -13.55
C GLU A 23 28.59 23.29 -14.41
N GLY A 24 29.16 22.08 -14.44
CA GLY A 24 28.40 20.87 -14.68
C GLY A 24 27.48 20.57 -13.52
N GLU A 25 26.21 20.33 -13.82
CA GLU A 25 25.23 19.81 -12.88
C GLU A 25 24.35 18.76 -13.56
N ASN A 26 24.30 17.59 -12.92
CA ASN A 26 23.16 16.68 -12.82
C ASN A 26 22.59 16.13 -14.15
N GLU A 27 23.10 14.96 -14.53
CA GLU A 27 22.32 13.96 -15.27
C GLU A 27 21.12 13.48 -14.42
N ARG A 28 20.11 14.34 -14.26
CA ARG A 28 18.73 13.89 -14.02
C ARG A 28 18.36 12.97 -15.17
N MET A 29 17.73 11.83 -14.89
CA MET A 29 16.75 11.31 -15.84
C MET A 29 15.59 12.31 -15.79
N LYS A 30 15.70 13.36 -16.61
CA LYS A 30 14.77 14.47 -16.67
C LYS A 30 13.37 13.89 -16.86
N ALA A 31 12.43 14.22 -15.96
CA ALA A 31 11.01 13.93 -16.15
C ALA A 31 10.65 14.23 -17.61
N VAL A 32 10.00 13.28 -18.29
CA VAL A 32 9.73 13.37 -19.71
C VAL A 32 9.00 14.68 -20.00
N TYR A 33 9.71 15.61 -20.64
CA TYR A 33 9.21 16.92 -21.04
C TYR A 33 8.72 16.80 -22.48
N ILE A 34 7.42 16.98 -22.66
CA ILE A 34 6.80 16.94 -23.98
C ILE A 34 6.06 18.25 -24.17
N THR A 35 6.32 18.90 -25.30
CA THR A 35 5.57 20.07 -25.74
C THR A 35 4.80 19.71 -27.00
N TYR A 36 3.48 19.82 -26.92
CA TYR A 36 2.57 19.64 -28.04
C TYR A 36 2.35 20.96 -28.73
N TYR A 37 2.47 20.97 -30.06
CA TYR A 37 2.01 22.08 -30.89
C TYR A 37 0.52 21.91 -31.19
N LEU A 38 -0.33 22.59 -30.43
CA LEU A 38 -1.78 22.36 -30.46
C LEU A 38 -2.40 22.78 -31.78
N ASN A 39 -1.88 23.79 -32.48
CA ASN A 39 -2.42 24.21 -33.78
C ASN A 39 -2.43 23.03 -34.76
N ARG A 40 -1.36 22.24 -34.80
CA ARG A 40 -1.30 21.03 -35.64
C ARG A 40 -2.04 19.85 -35.04
N LEU A 41 -1.97 19.67 -33.72
CA LEU A 41 -2.58 18.51 -33.08
C LEU A 41 -4.13 18.58 -33.12
N GLN A 42 -4.69 19.78 -32.99
CA GLN A 42 -6.14 20.01 -32.90
C GLN A 42 -6.71 20.77 -34.10
N ASN A 43 -5.90 21.06 -35.14
CA ASN A 43 -6.29 21.87 -36.29
C ASN A 43 -6.94 23.21 -35.89
N LEU A 44 -6.31 23.93 -34.96
CA LEU A 44 -6.84 25.22 -34.51
C LEU A 44 -6.66 26.27 -35.61
N ASP A 45 -7.77 26.87 -36.06
CA ASP A 45 -7.78 27.94 -37.07
C ASP A 45 -7.44 29.29 -36.42
N THR A 46 -6.17 29.43 -36.06
CA THR A 46 -5.63 30.66 -35.50
C THR A 46 -4.21 30.89 -36.00
N SER A 47 -3.88 32.15 -36.27
CA SER A 47 -2.53 32.58 -36.64
C SER A 47 -1.55 32.59 -35.47
N THR A 48 -2.04 32.39 -34.24
CA THR A 48 -1.21 32.38 -33.03
C THR A 48 -0.78 30.95 -32.71
N ASP A 49 0.51 30.71 -32.57
CA ASP A 49 1.02 29.41 -32.16
C ASP A 49 0.71 29.13 -30.68
N ILE A 50 0.05 28.00 -30.43
CA ILE A 50 -0.38 27.53 -29.12
C ILE A 50 0.36 26.23 -28.82
N PHE A 51 1.04 26.23 -27.68
CA PHE A 51 1.80 25.07 -27.20
C PHE A 51 1.27 24.63 -25.84
N VAL A 52 1.26 23.32 -25.61
CA VAL A 52 1.02 22.73 -24.28
C VAL A 52 2.22 21.90 -23.88
N SER A 53 2.85 22.28 -22.79
CA SER A 53 3.98 21.56 -22.23
C SER A 53 3.55 20.77 -20.99
N LEU A 54 3.80 19.46 -21.01
CA LEU A 54 3.67 18.60 -19.85
C LEU A 54 5.01 18.56 -19.11
N ASN A 55 4.95 18.76 -17.79
CA ASN A 55 6.11 18.72 -16.88
C ASN A 55 7.30 19.60 -17.34
N PRO A 56 7.09 20.91 -17.57
CA PRO A 56 8.17 21.79 -18.01
C PRO A 56 9.32 21.81 -17.00
N HIS A 57 10.56 21.69 -17.51
CA HIS A 57 11.77 21.68 -16.67
C HIS A 57 11.95 22.96 -15.84
N LYS A 58 11.34 24.06 -16.28
CA LYS A 58 11.24 25.32 -15.55
C LYS A 58 9.77 25.62 -15.32
N LYS A 59 9.41 26.01 -14.10
CA LYS A 59 8.06 26.50 -13.81
C LYS A 59 7.77 27.70 -14.73
N PRO A 60 6.55 27.83 -15.27
CA PRO A 60 6.17 29.01 -16.04
C PRO A 60 6.36 30.27 -15.21
N ASP A 61 6.88 31.34 -15.83
CA ASP A 61 7.00 32.64 -15.17
C ASP A 61 5.61 33.12 -14.76
N LEU A 62 5.42 33.33 -13.45
CA LEU A 62 4.15 33.74 -12.86
C LEU A 62 3.59 35.02 -13.50
N LYS A 63 4.45 35.93 -13.99
CA LYS A 63 4.03 37.18 -14.61
C LYS A 63 3.44 37.00 -16.01
N LEU A 64 3.75 35.87 -16.66
CA LEU A 64 3.26 35.52 -18.00
C LEU A 64 2.06 34.57 -17.95
N ILE A 65 1.60 34.20 -16.75
CA ILE A 65 0.42 33.35 -16.57
C ILE A 65 -0.85 34.19 -16.75
N TYR A 66 -1.53 33.99 -17.87
CA TYR A 66 -2.83 34.59 -18.12
C TYR A 66 -3.95 33.93 -17.29
N HIS A 67 -3.89 32.61 -17.11
CA HIS A 67 -4.88 31.83 -16.38
C HIS A 67 -4.25 30.60 -15.72
N LYS A 68 -4.66 30.29 -14.49
CA LYS A 68 -4.26 29.07 -13.78
C LYS A 68 -5.51 28.35 -13.31
N GLN A 69 -5.67 27.11 -13.73
CA GLN A 69 -6.75 26.25 -13.30
C GLN A 69 -6.18 24.99 -12.65
N HIS A 70 -6.74 24.62 -11.51
CA HIS A 70 -6.49 23.31 -10.94
C HIS A 70 -7.48 22.32 -11.57
N MET A 71 -6.95 21.31 -12.25
CA MET A 71 -7.76 20.26 -12.86
C MET A 71 -7.53 18.96 -12.08
N SER A 72 -8.60 18.40 -11.54
CA SER A 72 -8.59 17.07 -10.94
C SER A 72 -8.77 16.02 -12.05
N HIS A 73 -8.02 14.93 -11.98
CA HIS A 73 -8.25 13.79 -12.87
C HIS A 73 -9.67 13.24 -12.61
N PRO A 74 -10.45 12.84 -13.63
CA PRO A 74 -11.76 12.24 -13.40
C PRO A 74 -11.63 11.01 -12.50
N GLN A 75 -12.27 11.07 -11.33
CA GLN A 75 -12.37 9.95 -10.41
C GLN A 75 -13.60 9.11 -10.77
N PHE A 76 -13.41 7.80 -10.90
CA PHE A 76 -14.48 6.88 -11.24
C PHE A 76 -15.31 6.53 -10.00
N THR A 77 -16.40 7.27 -9.79
CA THR A 77 -17.42 6.91 -8.80
C THR A 77 -18.35 5.82 -9.34
N PRO A 78 -19.06 5.07 -8.49
CA PRO A 78 -20.11 4.14 -8.93
C PRO A 78 -21.13 4.78 -9.86
N GLN A 79 -21.51 6.03 -9.61
CA GLN A 79 -22.43 6.80 -10.45
C GLN A 79 -21.84 7.07 -11.82
N THR A 80 -20.54 7.41 -11.92
CA THR A 80 -19.89 7.58 -13.23
C THR A 80 -19.74 6.26 -13.99
N LEU A 81 -19.51 5.13 -13.31
CA LEU A 81 -19.49 3.81 -13.93
C LEU A 81 -20.88 3.40 -14.45
N LEU A 82 -21.93 3.67 -13.67
CA LEU A 82 -23.32 3.46 -14.08
C LEU A 82 -23.71 4.36 -15.25
N ALA A 83 -23.35 5.65 -15.21
CA ALA A 83 -23.60 6.59 -16.29
C ALA A 83 -22.87 6.18 -17.58
N ARG A 84 -21.61 5.70 -17.49
CA ARG A 84 -20.87 5.16 -18.64
C ARG A 84 -21.56 3.95 -19.26
N LYS A 85 -22.01 3.02 -18.41
CA LYS A 85 -22.79 1.87 -18.85
C LYS A 85 -24.09 2.33 -19.54
N GLU A 86 -24.76 3.32 -18.98
CA GLU A 86 -25.99 3.88 -19.56
C GLU A 86 -25.74 4.57 -20.91
N ILE A 87 -24.62 5.30 -21.05
CA ILE A 87 -24.18 5.89 -22.32
C ILE A 87 -23.99 4.80 -23.36
N SER A 88 -23.24 3.75 -23.04
CA SER A 88 -22.99 2.64 -23.96
C SER A 88 -24.25 1.86 -24.33
N GLU A 89 -25.21 1.69 -23.40
CA GLU A 89 -26.38 0.83 -23.59
C GLU A 89 -27.61 1.56 -24.15
N LYS A 90 -27.83 2.82 -23.76
CA LYS A 90 -29.08 3.55 -24.07
C LYS A 90 -28.90 4.67 -25.08
N TYR A 91 -27.74 5.30 -25.11
CA TYR A 91 -27.54 6.55 -25.85
C TYR A 91 -26.66 6.38 -27.08
N GLN A 92 -25.76 5.39 -27.08
CA GLN A 92 -24.82 5.22 -28.16
C GLN A 92 -25.47 4.82 -29.49
N GLY A 93 -25.32 5.69 -30.49
CA GLY A 93 -25.92 5.55 -31.81
C GLY A 93 -27.41 5.84 -31.89
N LYS A 94 -28.04 6.22 -30.77
CA LYS A 94 -29.45 6.60 -30.73
C LYS A 94 -29.62 8.02 -31.25
N ASP A 95 -30.58 8.22 -32.15
CA ASP A 95 -30.88 9.51 -32.78
C ASP A 95 -29.65 10.17 -33.46
N GLY A 96 -28.70 9.34 -33.93
CA GLY A 96 -27.46 9.80 -34.56
C GLY A 96 -26.42 10.35 -33.58
N LEU A 97 -26.64 10.23 -32.26
CA LEU A 97 -25.74 10.72 -31.23
C LEU A 97 -24.71 9.65 -30.85
N TRP A 98 -23.43 10.03 -30.83
CA TRP A 98 -22.33 9.14 -30.46
C TRP A 98 -21.38 9.83 -29.50
N PHE A 99 -20.94 9.10 -28.48
CA PHE A 99 -20.04 9.59 -27.44
C PHE A 99 -18.73 8.79 -27.45
N CYS A 100 -17.59 9.49 -27.49
CA CYS A 100 -16.26 8.89 -27.32
C CYS A 100 -15.34 9.82 -26.53
N GLY A 101 -14.36 9.25 -25.82
CA GLY A 101 -13.39 9.99 -25.03
C GLY A 101 -12.72 9.12 -23.96
N ALA A 102 -11.61 9.59 -23.40
CA ALA A 102 -10.82 8.85 -22.40
C ALA A 102 -11.64 8.42 -21.17
N TRP A 103 -12.66 9.20 -20.83
CA TRP A 103 -13.62 8.93 -19.76
C TRP A 103 -14.51 7.70 -20.01
N GLN A 104 -14.58 7.17 -21.24
CA GLN A 104 -15.21 5.88 -21.54
C GLN A 104 -14.36 4.68 -21.07
N GLY A 105 -13.14 4.90 -20.54
CA GLY A 105 -12.22 3.87 -20.01
C GLY A 105 -11.71 4.19 -18.60
N TYR A 106 -10.40 4.19 -18.37
CA TYR A 106 -9.77 4.57 -17.10
C TYR A 106 -9.17 5.99 -17.16
N GLY A 107 -9.56 6.78 -18.16
CA GLY A 107 -9.13 8.17 -18.30
C GLY A 107 -7.79 8.31 -19.00
N PHE A 108 -7.22 7.24 -19.56
CA PHE A 108 -5.99 7.29 -20.34
C PHE A 108 -6.25 7.71 -21.79
N HIS A 109 -5.25 8.25 -22.47
CA HIS A 109 -5.37 8.69 -23.87
C HIS A 109 -5.74 7.52 -24.81
N GLU A 110 -5.26 6.33 -24.50
CA GLU A 110 -5.54 5.07 -25.19
C GLU A 110 -7.02 4.70 -25.10
N ASP A 111 -7.70 5.03 -23.99
CA ASP A 111 -9.14 4.82 -23.85
C ASP A 111 -9.94 5.76 -24.75
N GLY A 112 -9.44 6.98 -24.96
CA GLY A 112 -10.02 7.96 -25.87
C GLY A 112 -9.87 7.52 -27.32
N CYS A 113 -8.67 7.06 -27.68
CA CYS A 113 -8.37 6.49 -28.98
C CYS A 113 -9.26 5.28 -29.27
N ARG A 114 -9.34 4.32 -28.33
CA ARG A 114 -10.19 3.13 -28.43
C ARG A 114 -11.67 3.47 -28.62
N SER A 115 -12.25 4.29 -27.74
CA SER A 115 -13.68 4.63 -27.83
C SER A 115 -14.02 5.43 -29.08
N GLY A 116 -13.10 6.28 -29.56
CA GLY A 116 -13.23 6.97 -30.84
C GLY A 116 -13.26 6.00 -32.02
N PHE A 117 -12.39 4.99 -32.01
CA PHE A 117 -12.38 3.95 -33.05
C PHE A 117 -13.61 3.05 -33.01
N GLU A 118 -14.11 2.69 -31.82
CA GLU A 118 -15.36 1.94 -31.68
C GLU A 118 -16.53 2.73 -32.31
N VAL A 119 -16.64 4.03 -32.03
CA VAL A 119 -17.64 4.91 -32.66
C VAL A 119 -17.46 4.99 -34.17
N ALA A 120 -16.25 5.24 -34.66
CA ALA A 120 -15.99 5.36 -36.10
C ALA A 120 -16.30 4.04 -36.85
N THR A 121 -15.99 2.90 -36.24
CA THR A 121 -16.29 1.56 -36.78
C THR A 121 -17.80 1.35 -36.82
N SER A 122 -18.52 1.69 -35.75
CA SER A 122 -19.98 1.57 -35.71
C SER A 122 -20.69 2.53 -36.67
N LEU A 123 -20.14 3.71 -36.93
CA LEU A 123 -20.66 4.68 -37.90
C LEU A 123 -20.43 4.24 -39.35
N SER A 124 -19.25 3.67 -39.64
CA SER A 124 -18.84 3.34 -41.01
C SER A 124 -19.12 1.90 -41.43
N ASN A 125 -19.36 0.98 -40.48
CA ASN A 125 -19.36 -0.46 -40.67
C ASN A 125 -18.06 -1.03 -41.28
N ILE A 126 -16.96 -0.28 -41.24
CA ILE A 126 -15.65 -0.71 -41.76
C ILE A 126 -14.77 -1.13 -40.57
N PRO A 127 -14.36 -2.40 -40.47
CA PRO A 127 -13.44 -2.86 -39.42
C PRO A 127 -12.02 -2.32 -39.65
N LEU A 128 -11.24 -2.20 -38.57
CA LEU A 128 -9.90 -1.63 -38.60
C LEU A 128 -8.93 -2.47 -39.47
N PRO A 129 -8.17 -1.85 -40.40
CA PRO A 129 -7.28 -2.56 -41.32
C PRO A 129 -6.15 -3.37 -40.65
N TRP A 130 -5.70 -2.96 -39.47
CA TRP A 130 -4.59 -3.58 -38.73
C TRP A 130 -5.02 -4.54 -37.61
N ALA A 131 -6.33 -4.78 -37.43
CA ALA A 131 -6.85 -5.70 -36.41
C ALA A 131 -6.81 -7.19 -36.84
N VAL A 132 -6.15 -7.52 -37.96
CA VAL A 132 -6.17 -8.86 -38.56
C VAL A 132 -5.15 -9.80 -37.89
N ASP A 133 -4.11 -9.28 -37.22
CA ASP A 133 -3.07 -10.12 -36.60
C ASP A 133 -3.15 -10.13 -35.07
N LYS A 134 -3.80 -11.16 -34.53
CA LYS A 134 -4.11 -11.33 -33.10
C LYS A 134 -2.88 -11.63 -32.21
N LYS A 135 -1.67 -11.75 -32.77
CA LYS A 135 -0.48 -12.23 -32.03
C LYS A 135 0.24 -11.16 -31.20
N HIS A 136 0.00 -9.87 -31.42
CA HIS A 136 0.76 -8.80 -30.76
C HIS A 136 -0.07 -7.77 -30.00
N MET A 137 -1.38 -7.98 -29.84
CA MET A 137 -2.17 -7.19 -28.92
C MET A 137 -2.05 -7.75 -27.51
N VAL A 138 -1.58 -6.93 -26.56
CA VAL A 138 -1.86 -7.14 -25.13
C VAL A 138 -3.36 -7.01 -24.97
N LEU A 139 -4.06 -8.13 -24.94
CA LEU A 139 -5.49 -8.14 -24.67
C LEU A 139 -5.71 -7.71 -23.21
N PRO A 140 -6.68 -6.82 -22.93
CA PRO A 140 -7.10 -6.59 -21.56
C PRO A 140 -7.59 -7.91 -20.93
N PRO A 141 -7.58 -8.04 -19.59
CA PRO A 141 -8.33 -9.11 -18.94
C PRO A 141 -9.76 -9.11 -19.49
N PRO A 142 -10.36 -10.29 -19.72
CA PRO A 142 -11.69 -10.37 -20.30
C PRO A 142 -12.64 -9.52 -19.49
N ASP A 143 -13.29 -8.58 -20.16
CA ASP A 143 -14.42 -7.86 -19.60
C ASP A 143 -15.56 -8.87 -19.44
N LEU A 144 -15.65 -9.47 -18.26
CA LEU A 144 -16.73 -10.39 -17.87
C LEU A 144 -18.11 -9.70 -17.87
N THR A 145 -18.18 -8.40 -18.18
CA THR A 145 -19.42 -7.64 -18.32
C THR A 145 -19.88 -7.41 -19.76
N LYS A 146 -19.15 -7.88 -20.79
CA LYS A 146 -19.65 -7.94 -22.17
C LYS A 146 -20.37 -9.27 -22.46
N PRO A 147 -21.70 -9.37 -22.35
CA PRO A 147 -22.42 -10.46 -23.00
C PRO A 147 -22.36 -10.26 -24.52
N LEU A 148 -22.35 -11.37 -25.25
CA LEU A 148 -22.66 -11.44 -26.68
C LEU A 148 -23.94 -10.64 -26.96
N GLN A 149 -23.83 -9.38 -27.36
CA GLN A 149 -24.94 -8.62 -27.92
C GLN A 149 -24.88 -8.73 -29.44
N MET A 150 -25.42 -9.83 -29.95
CA MET A 150 -26.10 -9.82 -31.24
C MET A 150 -27.57 -10.14 -30.98
N ALA A 151 -28.36 -9.06 -31.01
CA ALA A 151 -29.81 -9.03 -31.12
C ALA A 151 -30.62 -9.72 -29.99
N LEU A 152 -31.91 -9.35 -29.93
CA LEU A 152 -33.03 -10.06 -29.31
C LEU A 152 -33.53 -9.50 -27.96
N ASN A 153 -34.47 -8.54 -28.10
CA ASN A 153 -35.39 -8.09 -27.06
C ASN A 153 -36.32 -9.25 -26.62
N GLY A 154 -36.21 -9.69 -25.36
CA GLY A 154 -37.18 -10.62 -24.76
C GLY A 154 -37.00 -10.80 -23.25
N GLY A 155 -38.06 -10.53 -22.47
CA GLY A 155 -38.05 -10.63 -20.99
C GLY A 155 -37.76 -12.04 -20.46
N LEU A 156 -38.02 -13.08 -21.25
CA LEU A 156 -37.68 -14.47 -20.90
C LEU A 156 -36.17 -14.70 -20.98
N PHE A 157 -35.48 -14.17 -21.99
CA PHE A 157 -34.02 -14.27 -22.11
C PHE A 157 -33.32 -13.43 -21.04
N LYS A 158 -33.82 -12.24 -20.70
CA LYS A 158 -33.27 -11.46 -19.57
C LYS A 158 -33.39 -12.21 -18.22
N ARG A 159 -34.48 -12.98 -18.02
CA ARG A 159 -34.65 -13.85 -16.85
C ARG A 159 -33.70 -15.05 -16.89
N ILE A 160 -33.55 -15.71 -18.03
CA ILE A 160 -32.60 -16.84 -18.22
C ILE A 160 -31.15 -16.36 -18.06
N HIS A 161 -30.80 -15.24 -18.69
CA HIS A 161 -29.49 -14.60 -18.55
C HIS A 161 -29.22 -14.25 -17.09
N ARG A 162 -30.13 -13.53 -16.40
CA ARG A 162 -29.97 -13.23 -14.96
C ARG A 162 -29.86 -14.50 -14.11
N LEU A 163 -30.59 -15.56 -14.46
CA LEU A 163 -30.50 -16.85 -13.78
C LEU A 163 -29.08 -17.41 -13.88
N PHE A 164 -28.47 -17.42 -15.06
CA PHE A 164 -27.12 -17.97 -15.28
C PHE A 164 -25.98 -17.02 -14.89
N THR A 165 -26.14 -15.70 -15.05
CA THR A 165 -25.08 -14.73 -14.76
C THR A 165 -25.09 -14.21 -13.33
N TYR A 166 -26.19 -14.37 -12.60
CA TYR A 166 -26.33 -13.86 -11.23
C TYR A 166 -26.87 -14.92 -10.26
N THR A 167 -28.10 -15.41 -10.47
CA THR A 167 -28.81 -16.21 -9.46
C THR A 167 -28.13 -17.54 -9.17
N ILE A 168 -27.72 -18.30 -10.20
CA ILE A 168 -27.04 -19.58 -10.03
C ILE A 168 -25.66 -19.40 -9.35
N PRO A 169 -24.77 -18.52 -9.86
CA PRO A 169 -23.48 -18.24 -9.21
C PRO A 169 -23.64 -17.83 -7.74
N VAL A 170 -24.53 -16.87 -7.45
CA VAL A 170 -24.80 -16.40 -6.09
C VAL A 170 -25.29 -17.53 -5.20
N THR A 171 -26.27 -18.31 -5.65
CA THR A 171 -26.85 -19.38 -4.83
C THR A 171 -25.82 -20.46 -4.50
N LEU A 172 -25.03 -20.88 -5.48
CA LEU A 172 -23.97 -21.88 -5.31
C LEU A 172 -22.87 -21.36 -4.38
N SER A 173 -22.37 -20.14 -4.63
CA SER A 173 -21.33 -19.52 -3.83
C SER A 173 -21.80 -19.25 -2.40
N LYS A 174 -23.01 -18.73 -2.19
CA LYS A 174 -23.60 -18.50 -0.87
C LYS A 174 -23.67 -19.80 -0.07
N LYS A 175 -24.18 -20.89 -0.67
CA LYS A 175 -24.21 -22.21 -0.02
C LYS A 175 -22.81 -22.70 0.35
N MET A 176 -21.84 -22.60 -0.56
CA MET A 176 -20.46 -22.99 -0.30
C MET A 176 -19.80 -22.18 0.82
N ILE A 177 -19.89 -20.85 0.76
CA ILE A 177 -19.31 -19.95 1.76
C ILE A 177 -19.94 -20.19 3.14
N LEU A 178 -21.26 -20.38 3.23
CA LEU A 178 -21.89 -20.66 4.52
C LEU A 178 -21.46 -22.01 5.12
N ILE A 179 -21.20 -23.02 4.28
CA ILE A 179 -20.62 -24.29 4.75
C ILE A 179 -19.19 -24.05 5.25
N PHE A 180 -18.38 -23.33 4.47
CA PHE A 180 -17.00 -22.97 4.85
C PHE A 180 -16.95 -22.20 6.16
N LEU A 181 -17.75 -21.15 6.32
CA LEU A 181 -17.78 -20.33 7.54
C LEU A 181 -18.17 -21.16 8.77
N ARG A 182 -19.12 -22.10 8.66
CA ARG A 182 -19.46 -23.04 9.76
C ARG A 182 -18.34 -24.02 10.11
N GLN A 183 -17.45 -24.31 9.17
CA GLN A 183 -16.27 -25.13 9.41
C GLN A 183 -15.11 -24.31 9.98
N ALA A 184 -14.90 -23.09 9.47
CA ALA A 184 -13.80 -22.22 9.83
C ALA A 184 -14.03 -21.52 11.19
N ILE A 185 -15.23 -21.00 11.44
CA ILE A 185 -15.57 -20.27 12.67
C ILE A 185 -16.17 -21.25 13.67
N LYS A 186 -15.30 -21.89 14.46
CA LYS A 186 -15.69 -22.79 15.55
C LYS A 186 -15.89 -22.05 16.86
N LYS A 187 -15.04 -21.07 17.13
CA LYS A 187 -15.08 -20.21 18.32
C LYS A 187 -15.49 -18.78 17.97
N GLY A 188 -16.03 -18.04 18.94
CA GLY A 188 -16.54 -16.68 18.73
C GLY A 188 -17.98 -16.65 18.25
N HIS A 189 -18.45 -15.46 17.87
CA HIS A 189 -19.82 -15.25 17.42
C HIS A 189 -19.85 -14.37 16.17
N LEU A 190 -19.98 -14.99 15.00
CA LEU A 190 -20.18 -14.29 13.73
C LEU A 190 -21.66 -14.29 13.36
N LYS A 191 -22.22 -13.10 13.11
CA LYS A 191 -23.57 -12.93 12.57
C LYS A 191 -23.51 -12.38 11.15
N LEU A 192 -24.25 -12.99 10.24
CA LEU A 192 -24.41 -12.52 8.86
C LEU A 192 -25.87 -12.10 8.69
N LYS A 193 -26.11 -10.79 8.60
CA LYS A 193 -27.42 -10.22 8.23
C LYS A 193 -27.45 -10.08 6.70
N MET A 194 -28.31 -10.83 6.06
CA MET A 194 -28.40 -10.91 4.59
C MET A 194 -29.28 -9.79 4.03
N ALA A 195 -29.17 -9.53 2.72
CA ALA A 195 -29.97 -8.51 2.03
C ALA A 195 -31.48 -8.80 2.04
N ASP A 196 -31.88 -10.06 2.20
CA ASP A 196 -33.28 -10.49 2.33
C ASP A 196 -33.81 -10.44 3.77
N GLY A 197 -33.00 -9.92 4.72
CA GLY A 197 -33.32 -9.84 6.14
C GLY A 197 -33.08 -11.13 6.93
N SER A 198 -32.68 -12.23 6.28
CA SER A 198 -32.33 -13.46 6.99
C SER A 198 -31.03 -13.30 7.78
N ILE A 199 -30.92 -14.02 8.89
CA ILE A 199 -29.75 -13.98 9.76
C ILE A 199 -29.14 -15.38 9.84
N VAL A 200 -27.82 -15.46 9.68
CA VAL A 200 -27.05 -16.69 9.91
C VAL A 200 -26.05 -16.46 11.03
N ASP A 201 -26.17 -17.24 12.09
CA ASP A 201 -25.22 -17.27 13.21
C ASP A 201 -24.21 -18.43 13.05
N VAL A 202 -22.94 -18.15 13.37
CA VAL A 202 -21.84 -19.11 13.32
C VAL A 202 -20.93 -18.95 14.53
N GLY A 203 -20.42 -20.07 15.06
CA GLY A 203 -19.51 -20.13 16.21
C GLY A 203 -20.20 -20.55 17.52
N ASP A 204 -19.40 -20.89 18.54
CA ASP A 204 -19.86 -21.37 19.85
C ASP A 204 -20.07 -20.27 20.90
N ARG A 205 -19.85 -18.99 20.54
CA ARG A 205 -19.92 -17.80 21.40
C ARG A 205 -18.87 -17.74 22.51
N SER A 206 -17.85 -18.60 22.48
CA SER A 206 -16.66 -18.45 23.33
C SER A 206 -15.77 -17.31 22.83
N PRO A 207 -15.00 -16.64 23.71
CA PRO A 207 -14.05 -15.60 23.27
C PRO A 207 -13.01 -16.13 22.25
N CYS A 208 -12.82 -15.40 21.15
CA CYS A 208 -11.88 -15.80 20.09
C CYS A 208 -11.37 -14.60 19.29
N GLY A 209 -10.15 -14.14 19.59
CA GLY A 209 -9.54 -12.96 18.97
C GLY A 209 -10.21 -11.63 19.36
N CYS A 210 -11.45 -11.69 19.84
CA CYS A 210 -12.18 -10.64 20.52
C CYS A 210 -12.99 -11.26 21.67
N ASP A 211 -13.74 -10.40 22.37
CA ASP A 211 -14.74 -10.79 23.36
C ASP A 211 -15.84 -11.74 22.80
N SER A 212 -16.76 -12.15 23.66
CA SER A 212 -17.89 -13.01 23.30
C SER A 212 -19.03 -12.27 22.58
N SER A 213 -18.92 -10.95 22.39
CA SER A 213 -19.96 -10.16 21.74
C SER A 213 -20.02 -10.46 20.24
N PRO A 214 -21.20 -10.43 19.61
CA PRO A 214 -21.31 -10.74 18.19
C PRO A 214 -20.50 -9.77 17.33
N VAL A 215 -19.87 -10.31 16.28
CA VAL A 215 -19.38 -9.55 15.13
C VAL A 215 -20.42 -9.70 14.04
N THR A 216 -21.14 -8.63 13.71
CA THR A 216 -22.24 -8.66 12.74
C THR A 216 -21.84 -8.04 11.41
N LEU A 217 -21.89 -8.81 10.33
CA LEU A 217 -21.75 -8.33 8.96
C LEU A 217 -23.14 -8.10 8.37
N ASN A 218 -23.42 -6.88 7.92
CA ASN A 218 -24.59 -6.60 7.10
C ASN A 218 -24.22 -6.70 5.63
N ILE A 219 -24.77 -7.67 4.93
CA ILE A 219 -24.55 -7.90 3.50
C ILE A 219 -25.70 -7.26 2.74
N PHE A 220 -25.39 -6.25 1.94
CA PHE A 220 -26.35 -5.51 1.13
C PHE A 220 -26.46 -6.06 -0.29
N ASP A 221 -25.41 -6.70 -0.80
CA ASP A 221 -25.36 -7.31 -2.12
C ASP A 221 -24.85 -8.76 -2.02
N ASP A 222 -25.71 -9.72 -2.39
CA ASP A 222 -25.39 -11.15 -2.39
C ASP A 222 -24.25 -11.52 -3.39
N TRP A 223 -23.89 -10.65 -4.34
CA TRP A 223 -22.69 -10.83 -5.18
C TRP A 223 -21.39 -10.88 -4.36
N PHE A 224 -21.42 -10.37 -3.13
CA PHE A 224 -20.42 -10.61 -2.08
C PHE A 224 -19.95 -12.07 -2.04
N PHE A 225 -20.89 -13.03 -2.05
CA PHE A 225 -20.56 -14.45 -1.93
C PHE A 225 -19.79 -14.97 -3.14
N VAL A 226 -20.09 -14.46 -4.34
CA VAL A 226 -19.37 -14.82 -5.57
C VAL A 226 -17.94 -14.31 -5.49
N LYS A 227 -17.75 -13.05 -5.10
CA LYS A 227 -16.41 -12.46 -4.91
C LYS A 227 -15.60 -13.22 -3.87
N LEU A 228 -16.19 -13.52 -2.72
CA LEU A 228 -15.50 -14.28 -1.68
C LEU A 228 -15.11 -15.69 -2.15
N ALA A 229 -15.98 -16.36 -2.91
CA ALA A 229 -15.70 -17.70 -3.43
C ALA A 229 -14.63 -17.72 -4.54
N MET A 230 -14.53 -16.66 -5.34
CA MET A 230 -13.60 -16.59 -6.47
C MET A 230 -12.25 -15.95 -6.10
N GLU A 231 -12.28 -14.91 -5.27
CA GLU A 231 -11.12 -14.06 -5.00
C GLU A 231 -10.64 -14.16 -3.53
N TYR A 232 -11.29 -14.97 -2.69
CA TYR A 232 -10.94 -15.18 -1.28
C TYR A 232 -10.79 -13.87 -0.49
N ASP A 233 -9.65 -13.63 0.15
CA ASP A 233 -9.32 -12.44 0.94
C ASP A 233 -9.41 -11.14 0.12
N LEU A 234 -8.93 -11.16 -1.13
CA LEU A 234 -9.08 -10.04 -2.05
C LEU A 234 -10.56 -9.80 -2.41
N GLY A 235 -11.35 -10.88 -2.48
CA GLY A 235 -12.79 -10.82 -2.68
C GLY A 235 -13.52 -10.14 -1.52
N LEU A 236 -13.13 -10.45 -0.29
CA LEU A 236 -13.62 -9.79 0.92
C LEU A 236 -13.29 -8.29 0.87
N ALA A 237 -12.03 -7.94 0.62
CA ALA A 237 -11.58 -6.56 0.54
C ALA A 237 -12.32 -5.75 -0.54
N ARG A 238 -12.39 -6.27 -1.77
CA ARG A 238 -13.10 -5.59 -2.87
C ARG A 238 -14.61 -5.47 -2.61
N SER A 239 -15.20 -6.42 -1.89
CA SER A 239 -16.61 -6.34 -1.53
C SER A 239 -16.87 -5.25 -0.50
N TYR A 240 -15.99 -5.08 0.49
CA TYR A 240 -16.06 -3.96 1.43
C TYR A 240 -15.87 -2.63 0.71
N MET A 241 -14.84 -2.51 -0.14
CA MET A 241 -14.57 -1.31 -0.93
C MET A 241 -15.73 -0.94 -1.85
N ALA A 242 -16.44 -1.92 -2.40
CA ALA A 242 -17.62 -1.70 -3.22
C ALA A 242 -18.90 -1.39 -2.42
N GLY A 243 -18.85 -1.43 -1.08
CA GLY A 243 -20.01 -1.21 -0.22
C GLY A 243 -21.00 -2.37 -0.21
N MET A 244 -20.57 -3.59 -0.58
CA MET A 244 -21.44 -4.78 -0.61
C MET A 244 -21.77 -5.31 0.79
N PHE A 245 -20.94 -4.96 1.78
CA PHE A 245 -21.22 -5.23 3.18
C PHE A 245 -20.59 -4.16 4.08
N ASN A 246 -21.12 -4.02 5.29
CA ASN A 246 -20.47 -3.32 6.40
C ASN A 246 -20.40 -4.23 7.64
N VAL A 247 -19.68 -3.78 8.66
CA VAL A 247 -19.66 -4.42 9.99
C VAL A 247 -20.33 -3.49 10.99
N GLU A 248 -21.25 -4.02 11.78
CA GLU A 248 -21.93 -3.25 12.82
C GLU A 248 -20.94 -2.83 13.91
N PRO A 249 -21.11 -1.62 14.47
CA PRO A 249 -20.37 -1.23 15.64
C PRO A 249 -20.71 -2.13 16.83
N LEU A 250 -19.76 -2.30 17.75
CA LEU A 250 -20.05 -2.89 19.05
C LEU A 250 -21.08 -1.97 19.73
N ALA A 251 -22.27 -2.49 20.02
CA ALA A 251 -23.29 -1.73 20.73
C ALA A 251 -22.79 -1.43 22.15
N ASP A 252 -22.35 -0.19 22.36
CA ASP A 252 -22.22 0.55 23.63
C ASP A 252 -22.18 -0.31 24.92
N VAL A 253 -20.96 -0.58 25.40
CA VAL A 253 -20.68 -0.97 26.79
C VAL A 253 -19.23 -0.58 27.10
N SER A 254 -19.07 0.37 28.03
CA SER A 254 -17.82 0.98 28.55
C SER A 254 -17.25 2.14 27.73
N GLU A 255 -16.66 3.11 28.44
CA GLU A 255 -16.16 4.45 28.06
C GLU A 255 -15.10 4.50 26.94
N TYR A 256 -15.11 3.57 25.99
CA TYR A 256 -14.28 3.59 24.80
C TYR A 256 -15.00 4.32 23.66
N ASP A 257 -14.92 5.66 23.66
CA ASP A 257 -15.42 6.50 22.57
C ASP A 257 -14.44 6.48 21.39
N ALA A 258 -14.44 5.36 20.66
CA ALA A 258 -13.72 5.24 19.40
C ALA A 258 -14.42 6.10 18.35
N VAL A 259 -13.93 7.34 18.23
CA VAL A 259 -14.48 8.44 17.43
C VAL A 259 -15.57 9.21 18.20
N THR A 260 -15.12 10.16 19.04
CA THR A 260 -15.94 11.32 19.45
C THR A 260 -16.29 12.14 18.19
N ARG A 261 -17.21 11.64 17.37
CA ARG A 261 -17.94 12.47 16.41
C ARG A 261 -19.07 13.10 17.20
N PRO A 262 -19.19 14.44 17.24
CA PRO A 262 -20.31 15.09 17.89
C PRO A 262 -21.63 14.49 17.38
N SER A 263 -22.51 14.11 18.30
CA SER A 263 -23.77 13.40 18.04
C SER A 263 -24.68 14.06 17.00
N HIS A 264 -24.51 15.37 16.76
CA HIS A 264 -25.25 16.17 15.79
C HIS A 264 -24.75 16.03 14.33
N LEU A 265 -23.65 15.31 14.07
CA LEU A 265 -23.10 15.03 12.73
C LEU A 265 -23.36 13.59 12.24
N ARG A 266 -24.24 12.84 12.93
CA ARG A 266 -24.74 11.54 12.46
C ARG A 266 -25.71 11.74 11.28
N ASP A 267 -25.17 12.03 10.11
CA ASP A 267 -25.91 11.96 8.85
C ASP A 267 -26.10 10.49 8.42
N GLU A 268 -27.25 10.17 7.82
CA GLU A 268 -27.66 8.82 7.40
C GLU A 268 -26.70 8.21 6.37
N THR A 269 -25.88 9.03 5.71
CA THR A 269 -24.82 8.64 4.78
C THR A 269 -23.61 7.96 5.46
N ASN A 270 -23.36 8.21 6.75
CA ASN A 270 -22.24 7.61 7.50
C ASN A 270 -22.48 6.15 7.89
N ILE A 271 -23.73 5.66 7.80
CA ILE A 271 -24.09 4.24 7.98
C ILE A 271 -23.43 3.36 6.91
N ILE A 272 -23.01 3.96 5.78
CA ILE A 272 -22.47 3.25 4.60
C ILE A 272 -20.96 2.97 4.71
N LEU A 273 -20.21 3.72 5.52
CA LEU A 273 -18.76 3.50 5.68
C LEU A 273 -18.41 2.31 6.60
N GLY A 274 -19.37 1.85 7.41
CA GLY A 274 -19.16 0.79 8.40
C GLY A 274 -18.32 1.26 9.59
N ASP A 275 -18.27 0.45 10.66
CA ASP A 275 -17.43 0.73 11.82
C ASP A 275 -16.04 0.09 11.65
N PRO A 276 -14.95 0.89 11.59
CA PRO A 276 -13.61 0.36 11.52
C PRO A 276 -13.23 -0.51 12.75
N VAL A 277 -13.80 -0.25 13.93
CA VAL A 277 -13.57 -1.12 15.11
C VAL A 277 -14.22 -2.50 14.91
N GLY A 278 -15.46 -2.53 14.44
CA GLY A 278 -16.13 -3.76 14.01
C GLY A 278 -15.29 -4.55 12.98
N LEU A 279 -14.67 -3.86 12.02
CA LEU A 279 -13.80 -4.48 11.02
C LEU A 279 -12.52 -5.08 11.62
N THR A 280 -11.87 -4.38 12.56
CA THR A 280 -10.76 -4.95 13.35
C THR A 280 -11.20 -6.22 14.09
N ARG A 281 -12.36 -6.19 14.77
CA ARG A 281 -12.91 -7.37 15.47
C ARG A 281 -13.16 -8.54 14.51
N LEU A 282 -13.66 -8.27 13.31
CA LEU A 282 -13.87 -9.29 12.28
C LEU A 282 -12.56 -9.99 11.90
N PHE A 283 -11.51 -9.23 11.60
CA PHE A 283 -10.22 -9.83 11.26
C PHE A 283 -9.62 -10.62 12.41
N ARG A 284 -9.72 -10.11 13.64
CA ARG A 284 -9.22 -10.84 14.83
C ARG A 284 -10.00 -12.13 15.07
N LEU A 285 -11.31 -12.15 14.84
CA LEU A 285 -12.12 -13.36 14.90
C LEU A 285 -11.68 -14.41 13.86
N PHE A 286 -11.38 -13.97 12.63
CA PHE A 286 -10.86 -14.85 11.57
C PHE A 286 -9.48 -15.41 11.92
N VAL A 287 -8.57 -14.55 12.39
CA VAL A 287 -7.22 -14.93 12.84
C VAL A 287 -7.29 -15.93 14.00
N GLY A 288 -8.08 -15.64 15.03
CA GLY A 288 -8.20 -16.49 16.21
C GLY A 288 -8.68 -17.91 15.89
N ASN A 289 -9.60 -18.05 14.93
CA ASN A 289 -10.07 -19.37 14.48
C ASN A 289 -9.06 -20.09 13.58
N ARG A 290 -8.31 -19.35 12.75
CA ARG A 290 -7.23 -19.89 11.92
C ARG A 290 -6.13 -20.51 12.80
N ASP A 291 -5.66 -19.76 13.79
CA ASP A 291 -4.43 -20.11 14.52
C ASP A 291 -4.66 -21.07 15.69
N LYS A 292 -5.88 -21.14 16.25
CA LYS A 292 -6.23 -22.15 17.28
C LYS A 292 -6.44 -23.57 16.71
N SER A 293 -6.53 -23.71 15.37
CA SER A 293 -6.89 -24.97 14.70
C SER A 293 -5.67 -25.83 14.31
N SER A 294 -4.44 -25.38 14.53
CA SER A 294 -3.23 -26.10 14.13
C SER A 294 -2.49 -26.72 15.31
N ALA A 295 -2.61 -28.04 15.48
CA ALA A 295 -1.59 -28.80 16.21
C ALA A 295 -0.27 -28.75 15.42
N PHE A 296 0.85 -28.51 16.11
CA PHE A 296 2.17 -28.47 15.49
C PHE A 296 2.47 -29.80 14.79
N THR A 297 2.63 -29.77 13.46
CA THR A 297 3.08 -30.92 12.67
C THR A 297 4.46 -30.58 12.11
N PRO A 298 5.51 -31.36 12.42
CA PRO A 298 6.85 -31.08 11.89
C PRO A 298 6.85 -31.13 10.36
N GLN A 299 7.42 -30.12 9.70
CA GLN A 299 7.67 -30.14 8.26
C GLN A 299 8.78 -31.16 7.92
N ARG A 300 8.47 -32.46 7.99
CA ARG A 300 9.27 -33.51 7.35
C ARG A 300 8.52 -33.99 6.11
N SER A 301 9.03 -33.57 4.95
CA SER A 301 8.57 -33.83 3.58
C SER A 301 7.51 -32.86 3.04
N VAL A 302 7.98 -32.04 2.09
CA VAL A 302 7.21 -31.15 1.21
C VAL A 302 6.14 -31.91 0.42
N MET A 303 6.23 -33.23 0.34
CA MET A 303 5.35 -34.06 -0.50
C MET A 303 4.00 -34.40 0.16
N ASN A 304 3.90 -34.42 1.48
CA ASN A 304 2.68 -34.83 2.19
C ASN A 304 1.74 -33.67 2.58
N HIS A 305 2.23 -32.42 2.64
CA HIS A 305 1.38 -31.25 2.92
C HIS A 305 0.40 -30.92 1.78
N THR A 306 0.74 -31.27 0.55
CA THR A 306 -0.12 -31.08 -0.63
C THR A 306 -1.35 -32.01 -0.59
N VAL A 307 -1.23 -33.18 0.05
CA VAL A 307 -2.27 -34.22 0.06
C VAL A 307 -3.23 -34.05 1.24
N SER A 308 -2.74 -33.66 2.42
CA SER A 308 -3.59 -33.45 3.61
C SER A 308 -4.57 -32.28 3.45
N ASN A 309 -4.13 -31.18 2.80
CA ASN A 309 -5.01 -30.05 2.49
C ASN A 309 -5.90 -30.27 1.25
N ALA A 310 -5.65 -31.32 0.46
CA ALA A 310 -6.45 -31.64 -0.73
C ALA A 310 -7.64 -32.56 -0.44
N LEU A 311 -7.57 -33.38 0.61
CA LEU A 311 -8.59 -34.41 0.90
C LEU A 311 -9.76 -33.91 1.75
N SER A 312 -9.72 -32.72 2.35
CA SER A 312 -10.75 -32.28 3.30
C SER A 312 -11.87 -31.40 2.75
N ASN A 313 -11.86 -30.91 1.50
CA ASN A 313 -12.98 -30.15 0.92
C ASN A 313 -12.91 -30.05 -0.63
N ALA A 314 -13.37 -31.07 -1.33
CA ALA A 314 -13.03 -31.30 -2.75
C ALA A 314 -13.82 -30.50 -3.82
N ALA A 315 -14.83 -29.69 -3.48
CA ALA A 315 -15.57 -28.90 -4.50
C ALA A 315 -15.32 -27.39 -4.41
N GLY A 316 -15.16 -26.85 -3.19
CA GLY A 316 -14.99 -25.40 -2.98
C GLY A 316 -13.57 -24.88 -3.22
N LEU A 317 -12.55 -25.73 -3.04
CA LEU A 317 -11.15 -25.33 -3.24
C LEU A 317 -10.78 -25.16 -4.72
N PHE A 318 -11.45 -25.82 -5.68
CA PHE A 318 -11.02 -25.74 -7.08
C PHE A 318 -11.27 -24.36 -7.72
N ILE A 319 -12.44 -23.75 -7.46
CA ILE A 319 -12.77 -22.42 -8.00
C ILE A 319 -11.99 -21.32 -7.25
N ALA A 320 -11.89 -21.41 -5.92
CA ALA A 320 -11.12 -20.48 -5.10
C ALA A 320 -9.62 -20.54 -5.42
N LYS A 321 -9.04 -21.73 -5.65
CA LYS A 321 -7.66 -21.88 -6.12
C LYS A 321 -7.46 -21.31 -7.51
N PHE A 322 -8.43 -21.44 -8.42
CA PHE A 322 -8.32 -20.89 -9.77
C PHE A 322 -8.29 -19.36 -9.77
N GLY A 323 -9.20 -18.70 -9.05
CA GLY A 323 -9.20 -17.23 -8.96
C GLY A 323 -8.02 -16.67 -8.16
N SER A 324 -7.63 -17.32 -7.05
CA SER A 324 -6.41 -16.99 -6.32
C SER A 324 -5.15 -17.17 -7.19
N PHE A 325 -5.07 -18.25 -7.98
CA PHE A 325 -3.98 -18.47 -8.93
C PHE A 325 -3.98 -17.47 -10.09
N ALA A 326 -5.14 -17.08 -10.62
CA ALA A 326 -5.26 -16.06 -11.66
C ALA A 326 -4.81 -14.68 -11.15
N ASN A 327 -5.18 -14.32 -9.91
CA ASN A 327 -4.71 -13.10 -9.26
C ASN A 327 -3.19 -13.16 -9.00
N PHE A 328 -2.67 -14.29 -8.54
CA PHE A 328 -1.24 -14.51 -8.39
C PHE A 328 -0.47 -14.40 -9.70
N LEU A 329 -0.98 -14.98 -10.78
CA LEU A 329 -0.35 -14.89 -12.10
C LEU A 329 -0.40 -13.46 -12.63
N ARG A 330 -1.55 -12.76 -12.49
CA ARG A 330 -1.65 -11.33 -12.79
C ARG A 330 -0.60 -10.55 -12.00
N PHE A 331 -0.49 -10.82 -10.70
CA PHE A 331 0.49 -10.17 -9.83
C PHE A 331 1.91 -10.36 -10.34
N LYS A 332 2.31 -11.61 -10.64
CA LYS A 332 3.66 -11.90 -11.16
C LYS A 332 3.96 -11.26 -12.51
N ILE A 333 2.94 -11.01 -13.33
CA ILE A 333 3.08 -10.37 -14.65
C ILE A 333 3.13 -8.84 -14.52
N THR A 334 2.35 -8.25 -13.61
CA THR A 334 2.20 -6.79 -13.52
C THR A 334 3.15 -6.12 -12.53
N MET A 335 3.71 -6.86 -11.57
CA MET A 335 4.60 -6.31 -10.54
C MET A 335 6.05 -6.55 -10.90
N ASP A 336 6.82 -5.46 -10.89
CA ASP A 336 8.25 -5.44 -11.11
C ASP A 336 8.91 -4.58 -10.03
N ASN A 337 9.87 -5.15 -9.29
CA ASN A 337 10.67 -4.44 -8.28
C ASN A 337 12.12 -4.23 -8.78
N SER A 338 12.32 -4.31 -10.09
CA SER A 338 13.60 -4.07 -10.71
C SER A 338 14.01 -2.59 -10.61
N GLU A 339 15.32 -2.38 -10.66
CA GLU A 339 15.96 -1.06 -10.75
C GLU A 339 15.55 -0.29 -12.02
N ARG A 340 15.09 -0.98 -13.08
CA ARG A 340 14.74 -0.39 -14.39
C ARG A 340 13.31 0.19 -14.40
N GLY A 341 12.94 0.91 -13.35
CA GLY A 341 11.68 1.64 -13.23
C GLY A 341 10.53 0.88 -12.58
N GLY A 342 10.70 -0.41 -12.25
CA GLY A 342 9.71 -1.20 -11.53
C GLY A 342 9.45 -0.66 -10.12
N SER A 343 10.51 -0.56 -9.30
CA SER A 343 10.43 -0.02 -7.93
C SER A 343 9.85 1.41 -7.89
N LEU A 344 10.23 2.25 -8.86
CA LEU A 344 9.74 3.62 -8.98
C LEU A 344 8.22 3.66 -9.15
N LYS A 345 7.68 2.87 -10.09
CA LYS A 345 6.23 2.80 -10.35
C LYS A 345 5.42 2.39 -9.13
N ASN A 346 5.95 1.46 -8.33
CA ASN A 346 5.26 0.95 -7.15
C ASN A 346 5.22 1.98 -6.01
N ILE A 347 6.31 2.72 -5.79
CA ILE A 347 6.39 3.76 -4.75
C ILE A 347 5.48 4.95 -5.08
N HIS A 348 5.46 5.39 -6.34
CA HIS A 348 4.56 6.46 -6.79
C HIS A 348 3.06 6.14 -6.57
N ALA A 349 2.68 4.86 -6.58
CA ALA A 349 1.27 4.48 -6.43
C ALA A 349 0.69 4.79 -5.04
N HIS A 350 1.53 4.85 -4.00
CA HIS A 350 1.09 5.06 -2.60
C HIS A 350 1.63 6.35 -1.98
N TYR A 351 2.91 6.66 -2.16
CA TYR A 351 3.54 7.79 -1.46
C TYR A 351 3.31 9.15 -2.13
N ASP A 352 2.94 9.15 -3.42
CA ASP A 352 2.63 10.38 -4.16
C ASP A 352 1.11 10.68 -4.19
N LEU A 353 0.33 10.07 -3.27
CA LEU A 353 -1.10 10.33 -3.15
C LEU A 353 -1.40 11.79 -2.78
N SER A 354 -0.80 12.28 -1.69
CA SER A 354 -0.84 13.70 -1.27
C SER A 354 -0.12 13.86 0.07
N ASN A 355 0.82 14.81 0.17
CA ASN A 355 1.41 15.18 1.46
C ASN A 355 0.34 15.62 2.46
N ASP A 356 -0.69 16.36 2.03
CA ASP A 356 -1.79 16.85 2.89
C ASP A 356 -2.67 15.72 3.43
N LEU A 357 -2.80 14.61 2.68
CA LEU A 357 -3.41 13.40 3.20
C LEU A 357 -2.59 12.83 4.35
N PHE A 358 -1.27 12.63 4.18
CA PHE A 358 -0.42 12.07 5.23
C PHE A 358 -0.38 12.99 6.48
N ARG A 359 -0.33 14.31 6.30
CA ARG A 359 -0.43 15.28 7.40
C ARG A 359 -1.68 15.10 8.25
N SER A 360 -2.77 14.57 7.68
CA SER A 360 -4.05 14.44 8.37
C SER A 360 -4.09 13.34 9.44
N PHE A 361 -3.13 12.41 9.46
CA PHE A 361 -3.15 11.31 10.42
C PHE A 361 -1.80 10.88 10.98
N LEU A 362 -0.69 11.28 10.37
CA LEU A 362 0.65 11.07 10.96
C LEU A 362 0.85 11.96 12.20
N ASP A 363 1.99 11.78 12.84
CA ASP A 363 2.45 12.68 13.89
C ASP A 363 2.85 14.04 13.28
N ASN A 364 2.58 15.13 14.01
CA ASN A 364 2.76 16.48 13.46
C ASN A 364 4.22 16.99 13.53
N GLU A 365 5.12 16.23 14.14
CA GLU A 365 6.47 16.69 14.48
C GLU A 365 7.54 16.03 13.59
N THR A 366 7.52 14.70 13.52
CA THR A 366 8.49 13.85 12.84
C THR A 366 8.01 13.37 11.46
N TYR A 367 6.71 13.30 11.21
CA TYR A 367 6.08 12.79 9.98
C TYR A 367 6.54 11.38 9.65
N MET A 368 6.63 10.52 10.66
CA MET A 368 7.00 9.12 10.47
C MET A 368 5.78 8.32 10.02
N TYR A 369 5.93 7.61 8.91
CA TYR A 369 4.95 6.64 8.42
C TYR A 369 5.51 5.23 8.56
N SER A 370 5.78 4.87 9.81
CA SER A 370 6.33 3.59 10.29
C SER A 370 5.75 3.29 11.67
N SER A 371 6.04 2.13 12.26
CA SER A 371 5.70 1.88 13.67
C SER A 371 6.32 2.93 14.62
N ALA A 372 5.54 3.36 15.60
CA ALA A 372 6.04 4.13 16.75
C ALA A 372 6.47 3.19 17.89
N ILE A 373 7.11 3.72 18.93
CA ILE A 373 7.43 2.99 20.18
C ILE A 373 6.85 3.75 21.37
N TYR A 374 5.73 3.25 21.89
CA TYR A 374 5.06 3.76 23.09
C TYR A 374 5.78 3.36 24.38
N ASP A 375 5.58 4.12 25.46
CA ASP A 375 5.84 3.58 26.80
C ASP A 375 4.86 2.43 27.03
N ALA A 376 5.38 1.29 27.47
CA ALA A 376 4.59 0.09 27.69
C ALA A 376 4.98 -0.58 29.01
N VAL A 377 3.98 -1.09 29.72
CA VAL A 377 4.16 -1.89 30.94
C VAL A 377 3.45 -3.22 30.80
N GLU A 378 4.04 -4.26 31.37
CA GLU A 378 3.41 -5.58 31.44
C GLU A 378 2.20 -5.55 32.37
N VAL A 379 1.09 -6.09 31.89
CA VAL A 379 -0.17 -6.18 32.64
C VAL A 379 -0.79 -7.56 32.48
N PRO A 380 -1.59 -8.02 33.45
CA PRO A 380 -2.35 -9.25 33.32
C PRO A 380 -3.19 -9.28 32.04
N ARG A 381 -3.23 -10.45 31.38
CA ARG A 381 -4.02 -10.62 30.14
C ARG A 381 -5.52 -10.43 30.31
N SER A 382 -6.01 -10.42 31.55
CA SER A 382 -7.39 -10.03 31.88
C SER A 382 -7.66 -8.56 31.60
N LEU A 383 -6.65 -7.69 31.71
CA LEU A 383 -6.76 -6.25 31.46
C LEU A 383 -6.43 -5.87 30.02
N SER A 384 -5.46 -6.55 29.40
CA SER A 384 -5.07 -6.31 28.00
C SER A 384 -4.70 -7.61 27.32
N GLU A 385 -5.35 -7.93 26.19
CA GLU A 385 -5.11 -9.19 25.48
C GLU A 385 -3.66 -9.32 24.97
N SER A 386 -2.99 -8.19 24.70
CA SER A 386 -1.57 -8.15 24.31
C SER A 386 -0.63 -8.47 25.48
N GLY A 387 -1.11 -8.36 26.73
CA GLY A 387 -0.29 -8.37 27.94
C GLY A 387 0.46 -7.06 28.19
N LEU A 388 0.15 -6.00 27.43
CA LEU A 388 0.77 -4.68 27.55
C LEU A 388 -0.29 -3.58 27.69
N ALA A 389 -0.02 -2.61 28.56
CA ALA A 389 -0.69 -1.32 28.58
C ALA A 389 0.25 -0.26 28.00
N PHE A 390 -0.27 0.60 27.13
CA PHE A 390 0.50 1.64 26.42
C PHE A 390 0.17 3.04 26.95
N LYS A 391 1.16 3.94 26.98
CA LYS A 391 1.02 5.35 27.36
C LYS A 391 1.80 6.26 26.42
N GLY A 392 1.32 7.51 26.31
CA GLY A 392 1.93 8.60 25.54
C GLY A 392 1.18 8.92 24.26
N THR A 393 1.47 10.09 23.70
CA THR A 393 0.94 10.50 22.38
C THR A 393 1.72 9.82 21.25
N LEU A 394 1.15 9.82 20.04
CA LEU A 394 1.86 9.35 18.84
C LEU A 394 3.18 10.10 18.63
N GLU A 395 3.17 11.43 18.82
CA GLU A 395 4.36 12.28 18.70
C GLU A 395 5.47 11.83 19.66
N GLN A 396 5.14 11.60 20.93
CA GLN A 396 6.11 11.11 21.93
C GLN A 396 6.63 9.72 21.56
N ALA A 397 5.76 8.85 21.05
CA ALA A 397 6.12 7.49 20.66
C ALA A 397 7.03 7.46 19.41
N GLU A 398 6.81 8.37 18.45
CA GLU A 398 7.68 8.50 17.27
C GLU A 398 9.04 9.07 17.63
N TRP A 399 9.13 10.09 18.49
CA TRP A 399 10.42 10.56 19.01
C TRP A 399 11.18 9.46 19.75
N ARG A 400 10.49 8.69 20.60
CA ARG A 400 11.10 7.53 21.28
C ARG A 400 11.62 6.52 20.28
N LYS A 401 10.86 6.25 19.23
CA LYS A 401 11.26 5.34 18.15
C LYS A 401 12.52 5.82 17.43
N LEU A 402 12.59 7.10 17.06
CA LEU A 402 13.79 7.68 16.45
C LEU A 402 15.00 7.59 17.40
N ASP A 403 14.79 7.85 18.69
CA ASP A 403 15.82 7.66 19.72
C ASP A 403 16.29 6.21 19.83
N THR A 404 15.37 5.24 19.78
CA THR A 404 15.70 3.81 19.81
C THR A 404 16.54 3.42 18.60
N LEU A 405 16.17 3.83 17.38
CA LEU A 405 16.95 3.51 16.18
C LEU A 405 18.38 4.07 16.25
N LEU A 406 18.54 5.34 16.64
CA LEU A 406 19.86 5.97 16.77
C LEU A 406 20.69 5.37 17.93
N ALA A 407 20.03 4.98 19.03
CA ALA A 407 20.69 4.30 20.14
C ALA A 407 21.14 2.87 19.77
N ARG A 408 20.32 2.12 19.03
CA ARG A 408 20.71 0.79 18.49
C ARG A 408 21.85 0.90 17.49
N ALA A 409 21.88 1.97 16.72
CA ALA A 409 23.00 2.30 15.86
C ALA A 409 24.23 2.80 16.65
N GLN A 410 24.13 3.09 17.95
CA GLN A 410 25.20 3.69 18.76
C GLN A 410 25.83 4.92 18.07
N VAL A 411 24.97 5.80 17.56
CA VAL A 411 25.39 7.02 16.86
C VAL A 411 26.23 7.89 17.78
N GLN A 412 27.37 8.34 17.28
CA GLN A 412 28.27 9.28 17.94
C GLN A 412 28.23 10.66 17.27
N PRO A 413 28.56 11.74 18.00
CA PRO A 413 28.54 13.08 17.43
C PRO A 413 29.43 13.23 16.19
N GLY A 414 28.92 13.90 15.15
CA GLY A 414 29.67 14.20 13.92
C GLY A 414 29.85 13.05 12.93
N GLN A 415 29.34 11.84 13.22
CA GLN A 415 29.42 10.69 12.31
C GLN A 415 28.65 10.90 11.01
N THR A 416 29.03 10.12 10.00
CA THR A 416 28.32 10.01 8.73
C THR A 416 27.21 8.96 8.82
N LEU A 417 26.00 9.32 8.41
CA LEU A 417 24.83 8.45 8.46
C LEU A 417 24.14 8.39 7.10
N LEU A 418 23.86 7.18 6.62
CA LEU A 418 22.99 6.94 5.46
C LEU A 418 21.59 6.54 5.94
N ASP A 419 20.59 7.32 5.55
CA ASP A 419 19.16 7.05 5.79
C ASP A 419 18.52 6.54 4.49
N ILE A 420 18.36 5.22 4.38
CA ILE A 420 17.81 4.57 3.19
C ILE A 420 16.28 4.54 3.30
N GLY A 421 15.61 5.30 2.43
CA GLY A 421 14.16 5.49 2.49
C GLY A 421 13.77 6.50 3.57
N PHE A 422 14.41 7.68 3.59
CA PHE A 422 14.26 8.70 4.65
C PHE A 422 12.84 9.27 4.85
N GLY A 423 11.88 8.87 4.02
CA GLY A 423 10.50 9.36 4.07
C GLY A 423 10.44 10.89 4.00
N TRP A 424 9.80 11.52 4.98
CA TRP A 424 9.73 12.97 5.09
C TRP A 424 10.89 13.59 5.88
N GLY A 425 11.92 12.80 6.20
CA GLY A 425 13.16 13.27 6.82
C GLY A 425 13.20 13.23 8.35
N GLY A 426 12.23 12.59 9.02
CA GLY A 426 12.13 12.57 10.49
C GLY A 426 13.41 12.06 11.18
N LEU A 427 13.88 10.87 10.80
CA LEU A 427 15.13 10.28 11.32
C LEU A 427 16.36 11.14 10.99
N SER A 428 16.47 11.55 9.72
CA SER A 428 17.58 12.39 9.24
C SER A 428 17.70 13.71 10.02
N ILE A 429 16.59 14.43 10.21
CA ILE A 429 16.54 15.69 10.98
C ILE A 429 16.92 15.43 12.44
N HIS A 430 16.42 14.34 13.03
CA HIS A 430 16.71 14.00 14.42
C HIS A 430 18.19 13.68 14.65
N ALA A 431 18.79 12.87 13.79
CA ALA A 431 20.20 12.51 13.85
C ALA A 431 21.10 13.76 13.72
N ALA A 432 20.81 14.62 12.74
CA ALA A 432 21.54 15.87 12.54
C ALA A 432 21.38 16.82 13.73
N LYS A 433 20.17 17.00 14.25
CA LYS A 433 19.91 17.93 15.35
C LYS A 433 20.50 17.46 16.68
N LYS A 434 20.34 16.18 17.01
CA LYS A 434 20.73 15.62 18.32
C LYS A 434 22.21 15.29 18.40
N TYR A 435 22.80 14.81 17.31
CA TYR A 435 24.19 14.33 17.28
C TYR A 435 25.10 15.15 16.35
N GLY A 436 24.59 16.09 15.57
CA GLY A 436 25.41 16.78 14.57
C GLY A 436 25.92 15.86 13.46
N CYS A 437 25.20 14.77 13.19
CA CYS A 437 25.56 13.82 12.14
C CYS A 437 25.51 14.47 10.76
N LYS A 438 26.42 14.06 9.88
CA LYS A 438 26.34 14.36 8.45
C LYS A 438 25.49 13.28 7.78
N VAL A 439 24.24 13.62 7.48
CA VAL A 439 23.27 12.66 6.98
C VAL A 439 23.18 12.75 5.45
N THR A 440 23.27 11.60 4.78
CA THR A 440 22.82 11.45 3.40
C THR A 440 21.54 10.62 3.44
N GLY A 441 20.44 11.16 2.93
CA GLY A 441 19.20 10.42 2.77
C GLY A 441 18.93 10.11 1.30
N ILE A 442 18.52 8.88 1.00
CA ILE A 442 18.07 8.49 -0.34
C ILE A 442 16.60 8.04 -0.34
N THR A 443 15.85 8.42 -1.37
CA THR A 443 14.45 8.00 -1.59
C THR A 443 14.16 7.82 -3.07
N LEU A 444 13.03 7.21 -3.41
CA LEU A 444 12.49 7.19 -4.78
C LEU A 444 11.31 8.17 -4.97
N SER A 445 10.75 8.74 -3.91
CA SER A 445 9.65 9.72 -4.01
C SER A 445 10.18 11.17 -4.08
N VAL A 446 9.81 11.86 -5.15
CA VAL A 446 10.12 13.28 -5.35
C VAL A 446 9.34 14.15 -4.36
N GLU A 447 8.09 13.79 -4.07
CA GLU A 447 7.22 14.53 -3.14
C GLU A 447 7.70 14.44 -1.69
N GLN A 448 8.18 13.27 -1.28
CA GLN A 448 8.84 13.09 0.02
C GLN A 448 10.08 13.96 0.16
N LYS A 449 10.96 13.94 -0.86
CA LYS A 449 12.16 14.79 -0.86
C LYS A 449 11.81 16.27 -0.76
N ALA A 450 10.84 16.74 -1.54
CA ALA A 450 10.45 18.14 -1.55
C ALA A 450 10.02 18.63 -0.15
N LEU A 451 9.12 17.89 0.51
CA LEU A 451 8.68 18.24 1.85
C LEU A 451 9.78 18.03 2.91
N ALA A 452 10.62 17.00 2.76
CA ALA A 452 11.75 16.80 3.67
C ALA A 452 12.75 17.96 3.60
N GLU A 453 13.05 18.49 2.41
CA GLU A 453 13.94 19.66 2.24
C GLU A 453 13.35 20.94 2.82
N GLU A 454 12.03 21.14 2.76
CA GLU A 454 11.34 22.24 3.45
C GLU A 454 11.54 22.12 4.96
N ARG A 455 11.27 20.94 5.52
CA ARG A 455 11.44 20.67 6.95
C ARG A 455 12.90 20.84 7.41
N VAL A 456 13.87 20.34 6.64
CA VAL A 456 15.29 20.49 6.97
C VAL A 456 15.68 21.97 7.16
N LYS A 457 15.14 22.87 6.32
CA LYS A 457 15.34 24.32 6.46
C LYS A 457 14.63 24.90 7.68
N GLU A 458 13.40 24.46 7.95
CA GLU A 458 12.66 24.88 9.15
C GLU A 458 13.40 24.54 10.45
N TRP A 459 14.11 23.40 10.47
CA TRP A 459 14.91 22.96 11.61
C TRP A 459 16.35 23.51 11.61
N GLY A 460 16.78 24.24 10.57
CA GLY A 460 18.10 24.88 10.49
C GLY A 460 19.28 23.91 10.38
N VAL A 461 19.07 22.72 9.82
CA VAL A 461 20.06 21.63 9.71
C VAL A 461 20.47 21.33 8.27
N GLU A 462 20.20 22.24 7.33
CA GLU A 462 20.51 22.08 5.90
C GLU A 462 21.99 21.89 5.58
N HIS A 463 22.88 22.37 6.45
CA HIS A 463 24.33 22.22 6.32
C HIS A 463 24.84 20.83 6.74
N LEU A 464 23.98 20.01 7.34
CA LEU A 464 24.30 18.66 7.82
C LEU A 464 23.64 17.56 6.99
N ILE A 465 22.65 17.89 6.16
CA ILE A 465 21.79 16.90 5.50
C ILE A 465 21.84 17.09 3.98
N THR A 466 22.05 15.99 3.27
CA THR A 466 21.93 15.93 1.80
C THR A 466 20.88 14.88 1.43
N PHE A 467 19.89 15.26 0.63
CA PHE A 467 18.87 14.33 0.14
C PHE A 467 18.95 14.11 -1.37
N GLU A 468 18.83 12.85 -1.79
CA GLU A 468 18.86 12.44 -3.20
C GLU A 468 17.65 11.57 -3.57
N VAL A 469 17.12 11.78 -4.77
CA VAL A 469 16.16 10.83 -5.37
C VAL A 469 16.95 9.83 -6.21
N VAL A 470 17.23 8.66 -5.63
CA VAL A 470 18.08 7.64 -6.25
C VAL A 470 17.76 6.27 -5.66
N ASP A 471 17.81 5.25 -6.51
CA ASP A 471 17.72 3.86 -6.07
C ASP A 471 18.96 3.48 -5.27
N TYR A 472 18.78 2.79 -4.14
CA TYR A 472 19.88 2.39 -3.27
C TYR A 472 20.94 1.53 -3.98
N ARG A 473 20.55 0.75 -5.01
CA ARG A 473 21.46 -0.07 -5.82
C ARG A 473 22.34 0.81 -6.70
N THR A 474 21.75 1.82 -7.34
CA THR A 474 22.51 2.81 -8.12
C THR A 474 23.45 3.59 -7.21
N PHE A 475 22.95 4.04 -6.05
CA PHE A 475 23.74 4.80 -5.08
C PHE A 475 24.95 4.03 -4.57
N ALA A 476 24.79 2.74 -4.27
CA ALA A 476 25.86 1.88 -3.77
C ALA A 476 26.94 1.55 -4.82
N ARG A 477 26.65 1.68 -6.12
CA ARG A 477 27.64 1.47 -7.20
C ARG A 477 28.55 2.66 -7.45
N ARG A 478 28.30 3.80 -6.82
CA ARG A 478 29.13 4.99 -6.97
C ARG A 478 30.39 4.84 -6.12
N ASP A 479 31.56 4.94 -6.74
CA ASP A 479 32.85 4.73 -6.07
C ASP A 479 33.04 5.68 -4.87
N GLU A 480 32.53 6.92 -4.95
CA GLU A 480 32.62 7.91 -3.87
C GLU A 480 31.81 7.53 -2.61
N ASN A 481 30.91 6.56 -2.71
CA ASN A 481 30.08 6.10 -1.59
C ASN A 481 30.64 4.83 -0.93
N SER A 482 31.64 4.18 -1.51
CA SER A 482 32.21 2.93 -1.00
C SER A 482 32.83 3.13 0.39
N GLY A 483 32.37 2.38 1.39
CA GLY A 483 32.85 2.42 2.77
C GLY A 483 32.69 3.77 3.47
N LYS A 484 31.79 4.63 2.97
CA LYS A 484 31.68 6.04 3.38
C LYS A 484 30.97 6.24 4.72
N PHE A 485 30.03 5.36 5.08
CA PHE A 485 29.09 5.64 6.16
C PHE A 485 29.40 4.87 7.45
N ASP A 486 29.55 5.59 8.55
CA ASP A 486 29.70 5.00 9.88
C ASP A 486 28.45 4.23 10.30
N ARG A 487 27.27 4.73 9.89
CA ARG A 487 25.95 4.20 10.22
C ARG A 487 25.08 4.14 8.98
N VAL A 488 24.38 3.03 8.79
CA VAL A 488 23.31 2.90 7.81
C VAL A 488 22.04 2.58 8.58
N ILE A 489 20.97 3.35 8.36
CA ILE A 489 19.66 3.05 8.91
C ILE A 489 18.67 2.92 7.75
N SER A 490 17.84 1.88 7.81
CA SER A 490 16.79 1.62 6.82
C SER A 490 15.51 1.27 7.57
N CYS A 491 14.52 2.16 7.53
CA CYS A 491 13.27 2.00 8.27
C CYS A 491 12.12 1.65 7.33
N GLU A 492 11.52 0.46 7.51
CA GLU A 492 10.34 -0.03 6.77
C GLU A 492 10.43 0.20 5.24
N MET A 493 11.63 -0.02 4.70
CA MET A 493 11.92 0.04 3.26
C MET A 493 12.01 -1.36 2.64
N ILE A 494 12.45 -2.36 3.41
CA ILE A 494 12.79 -3.71 2.91
C ILE A 494 11.57 -4.43 2.31
N GLU A 495 10.37 -4.06 2.75
CA GLU A 495 9.07 -4.52 2.27
C GLU A 495 8.86 -4.18 0.79
N ALA A 496 9.42 -3.07 0.31
CA ALA A 496 9.33 -2.64 -1.08
C ALA A 496 10.37 -3.33 -2.00
N VAL A 497 11.40 -3.97 -1.43
CA VAL A 497 12.48 -4.61 -2.19
C VAL A 497 12.00 -5.89 -2.88
N GLY A 498 11.18 -6.69 -2.19
CA GLY A 498 10.72 -7.98 -2.69
C GLY A 498 11.73 -9.10 -2.49
N HIS A 499 11.21 -10.32 -2.27
CA HIS A 499 11.99 -11.52 -1.92
C HIS A 499 13.25 -11.75 -2.79
N LYS A 500 13.14 -11.56 -4.11
CA LYS A 500 14.24 -11.84 -5.05
C LYS A 500 15.41 -10.87 -4.94
N HIS A 501 15.19 -9.68 -4.37
CA HIS A 501 16.17 -8.60 -4.31
C HIS A 501 16.73 -8.38 -2.90
N LEU A 502 16.35 -9.19 -1.92
CA LEU A 502 16.89 -9.10 -0.55
C LEU A 502 18.42 -9.22 -0.53
N GLY A 503 19.00 -10.09 -1.38
CA GLY A 503 20.45 -10.19 -1.53
C GLY A 503 21.10 -8.92 -2.05
N GLU A 504 20.51 -8.28 -3.07
CA GLU A 504 21.01 -7.00 -3.62
C GLU A 504 20.94 -5.87 -2.58
N PHE A 505 19.93 -5.88 -1.71
CA PHE A 505 19.87 -4.96 -0.57
C PHE A 505 21.08 -5.10 0.35
N PHE A 506 21.37 -6.31 0.84
CA PHE A 506 22.50 -6.52 1.74
C PHE A 506 23.85 -6.27 1.06
N TRP A 507 23.97 -6.60 -0.24
CA TRP A 507 25.15 -6.24 -1.03
C TRP A 507 25.35 -4.72 -1.10
N ALA A 508 24.28 -3.96 -1.35
CA ALA A 508 24.37 -2.50 -1.45
C ALA A 508 24.77 -1.87 -0.11
N VAL A 509 24.21 -2.35 1.01
CA VAL A 509 24.65 -1.91 2.35
C VAL A 509 26.12 -2.26 2.59
N GLU A 510 26.55 -3.47 2.23
CA GLU A 510 27.96 -3.89 2.35
C GLU A 510 28.91 -2.94 1.62
N GLN A 511 28.53 -2.44 0.43
CA GLN A 511 29.39 -1.51 -0.32
C GLN A 511 29.55 -0.17 0.38
N VAL A 512 28.47 0.40 0.91
CA VAL A 512 28.48 1.79 1.42
C VAL A 512 28.92 1.90 2.89
N LEU A 513 28.81 0.81 3.65
CA LEU A 513 29.08 0.79 5.08
C LEU A 513 30.60 0.78 5.35
N HIS A 514 31.08 1.75 6.14
CA HIS A 514 32.46 1.80 6.65
C HIS A 514 32.86 0.47 7.30
N PRO A 515 34.14 0.02 7.26
CA PRO A 515 34.54 -1.29 7.82
C PRO A 515 34.07 -1.56 9.25
N ASP A 516 34.17 -0.58 10.14
CA ASP A 516 33.65 -0.59 11.52
C ASP A 516 32.23 0.00 11.64
N GLY A 517 31.43 -0.05 10.58
CA GLY A 517 30.08 0.52 10.53
C GLY A 517 29.00 -0.41 11.08
N ILE A 518 27.84 0.17 11.39
CA ILE A 518 26.67 -0.53 11.93
C ILE A 518 25.46 -0.28 11.02
N LEU A 519 24.73 -1.35 10.68
CA LEU A 519 23.43 -1.28 10.04
C LEU A 519 22.33 -1.45 11.11
N VAL A 520 21.34 -0.56 11.12
CA VAL A 520 20.06 -0.78 11.80
C VAL A 520 18.95 -0.83 10.77
N MET A 521 18.20 -1.92 10.75
CA MET A 521 17.06 -2.12 9.87
C MET A 521 15.79 -2.29 10.70
N GLU A 522 14.75 -1.51 10.40
CA GLU A 522 13.40 -1.80 10.86
C GLU A 522 12.62 -2.47 9.73
N ALA A 523 11.97 -3.59 10.02
CA ALA A 523 11.31 -4.43 9.02
C ALA A 523 10.05 -5.09 9.56
N ILE A 524 8.94 -4.92 8.85
CA ILE A 524 7.76 -5.76 8.98
C ILE A 524 8.10 -7.15 8.47
N THR A 525 7.88 -8.17 9.30
CA THR A 525 8.19 -9.55 8.95
C THR A 525 7.01 -10.49 9.11
N THR A 526 6.87 -11.39 8.14
CA THR A 526 5.89 -12.47 8.16
C THR A 526 6.50 -13.71 8.82
N PRO A 527 5.80 -14.37 9.77
CA PRO A 527 6.28 -15.58 10.43
C PRO A 527 6.61 -16.70 9.44
N GLU A 528 7.64 -17.49 9.79
CA GLU A 528 8.17 -18.56 8.94
C GLU A 528 7.12 -19.55 8.45
N THR A 529 6.18 -19.90 9.32
CA THR A 529 5.12 -20.88 9.00
C THR A 529 4.21 -20.43 7.86
N ARG A 530 4.14 -19.12 7.59
CA ARG A 530 3.27 -18.53 6.56
C ARG A 530 4.05 -18.02 5.34
N TYR A 531 5.35 -17.79 5.47
CA TYR A 531 6.13 -17.08 4.46
C TYR A 531 6.14 -17.77 3.08
N GLU A 532 6.34 -19.10 3.03
CA GLU A 532 6.30 -19.84 1.76
C GLU A 532 4.94 -19.74 1.03
N THR A 533 3.85 -19.68 1.81
CA THR A 533 2.51 -19.48 1.24
C THR A 533 2.35 -18.03 0.77
N TYR A 534 2.80 -17.08 1.58
CA TYR A 534 2.77 -15.66 1.29
C TYR A 534 3.46 -15.33 -0.06
N LEU A 535 4.64 -15.91 -0.32
CA LEU A 535 5.38 -15.75 -1.59
C LEU A 535 4.61 -16.23 -2.84
N ARG A 536 3.61 -17.09 -2.64
CA ARG A 536 2.79 -17.74 -3.68
C ARG A 536 1.34 -17.23 -3.70
N SER A 537 1.03 -16.19 -2.93
CA SER A 537 -0.30 -15.61 -2.82
C SER A 537 -0.28 -14.09 -3.02
N THR A 538 -1.46 -13.53 -3.21
CA THR A 538 -1.68 -12.09 -3.33
C THR A 538 -2.77 -11.70 -2.36
N ASP A 539 -2.58 -10.60 -1.65
CA ASP A 539 -3.55 -10.06 -0.72
C ASP A 539 -3.89 -8.62 -1.11
N LEU A 540 -4.68 -7.96 -0.27
CA LEU A 540 -5.01 -6.55 -0.46
C LEU A 540 -3.77 -5.66 -0.47
N ILE A 541 -2.83 -5.92 0.45
CA ILE A 541 -1.67 -5.07 0.71
C ILE A 541 -0.79 -5.03 -0.53
N ASN A 542 -0.36 -6.19 -1.02
CA ASN A 542 0.58 -6.27 -2.15
C ASN A 542 -0.06 -6.04 -3.52
N SER A 543 -1.40 -5.89 -3.59
CA SER A 543 -2.14 -5.70 -4.84
C SER A 543 -2.76 -4.31 -4.99
N ILE A 544 -3.12 -3.63 -3.89
CA ILE A 544 -3.86 -2.36 -3.92
C ILE A 544 -3.13 -1.26 -3.14
N ILE A 545 -2.65 -1.53 -1.93
CA ILE A 545 -2.05 -0.50 -1.06
C ILE A 545 -0.58 -0.28 -1.41
N PHE A 546 0.22 -1.35 -1.38
CA PHE A 546 1.64 -1.35 -1.70
C PHE A 546 1.94 -2.36 -2.82
N PRO A 547 1.64 -2.04 -4.08
CA PRO A 547 1.87 -2.96 -5.20
C PRO A 547 3.30 -3.51 -5.23
N GLY A 548 3.44 -4.84 -5.27
CA GLY A 548 4.76 -5.49 -5.33
C GLY A 548 5.50 -5.60 -3.99
N SER A 549 4.91 -5.12 -2.89
CA SER A 549 5.50 -5.31 -1.57
C SER A 549 5.54 -6.78 -1.15
N CYS A 550 6.50 -7.09 -0.29
CA CYS A 550 6.71 -8.41 0.28
C CYS A 550 7.35 -8.25 1.65
N CYS A 551 6.60 -8.48 2.73
CA CYS A 551 7.16 -8.57 4.08
C CYS A 551 8.00 -9.85 4.18
N PRO A 552 9.34 -9.78 4.34
CA PRO A 552 10.19 -10.96 4.40
C PRO A 552 9.98 -11.74 5.71
N SER A 553 10.41 -12.99 5.77
CA SER A 553 10.61 -13.64 7.07
C SER A 553 11.98 -13.29 7.66
N LEU A 554 12.14 -13.48 8.97
CA LEU A 554 13.43 -13.27 9.63
C LEU A 554 14.50 -14.19 9.01
N HIS A 555 14.18 -15.46 8.76
CA HIS A 555 15.09 -16.39 8.10
C HIS A 555 15.51 -15.89 6.72
N ALA A 556 14.58 -15.35 5.91
CA ALA A 556 14.91 -14.83 4.59
C ALA A 556 15.86 -13.62 4.65
N LEU A 557 15.70 -12.75 5.65
CA LEU A 557 16.61 -11.63 5.89
C LEU A 557 18.02 -12.11 6.26
N ILE A 558 18.12 -13.04 7.22
CA ILE A 558 19.42 -13.58 7.67
C ILE A 558 20.10 -14.39 6.58
N ASP A 559 19.36 -15.19 5.82
CA ASP A 559 19.89 -15.95 4.70
C ASP A 559 20.43 -15.02 3.59
N ALA A 560 19.70 -13.93 3.29
CA ALA A 560 20.15 -12.93 2.33
C ALA A 560 21.39 -12.17 2.83
N SER A 561 21.43 -11.76 4.10
CA SER A 561 22.61 -11.08 4.67
C SER A 561 23.84 -11.98 4.61
N TYR A 562 23.72 -13.23 5.05
CA TYR A 562 24.81 -14.18 5.05
C TYR A 562 25.36 -14.49 3.64
N LYS A 563 24.48 -14.58 2.63
CA LYS A 563 24.87 -14.95 1.26
C LYS A 563 25.46 -13.79 0.45
N TRP A 564 25.13 -12.54 0.79
CA TRP A 564 25.45 -11.37 -0.05
C TRP A 564 26.27 -10.30 0.66
N SER A 565 26.56 -10.46 1.95
CA SER A 565 27.41 -9.57 2.73
C SER A 565 28.22 -10.34 3.78
N THR A 566 29.04 -9.61 4.52
CA THR A 566 29.77 -10.13 5.69
C THR A 566 29.11 -9.74 7.00
N LEU A 567 27.88 -9.22 6.93
CA LEU A 567 27.14 -8.70 8.05
C LEU A 567 26.54 -9.84 8.91
N THR A 568 26.81 -9.78 10.20
CA THR A 568 26.25 -10.65 11.24
C THR A 568 25.14 -9.94 11.98
N LEU A 569 24.08 -10.67 12.33
CA LEU A 569 23.02 -10.17 13.18
C LEU A 569 23.52 -10.11 14.64
N GLU A 570 23.41 -8.95 15.26
CA GLU A 570 23.89 -8.66 16.61
C GLU A 570 22.75 -8.50 17.62
N HIS A 571 21.60 -7.97 17.19
CA HIS A 571 20.47 -7.68 18.08
C HIS A 571 19.14 -7.69 17.33
N ILE A 572 18.07 -8.07 18.03
CA ILE A 572 16.68 -8.00 17.53
C ILE A 572 15.78 -7.42 18.64
N ASP A 573 15.00 -6.39 18.31
CA ASP A 573 13.81 -6.01 19.08
C ASP A 573 12.54 -6.33 18.25
N ASN A 574 11.48 -6.80 18.90
CA ASN A 574 10.17 -6.94 18.26
C ASN A 574 9.20 -5.90 18.82
N ILE A 575 8.82 -4.94 17.97
CA ILE A 575 7.90 -3.84 18.29
C ILE A 575 6.51 -4.03 17.66
N GLY A 576 6.18 -5.23 17.15
CA GLY A 576 4.94 -5.48 16.43
C GLY A 576 3.67 -5.04 17.17
N LEU A 577 3.60 -5.24 18.49
CA LEU A 577 2.44 -4.79 19.29
C LEU A 577 2.33 -3.26 19.38
N HIS A 578 3.45 -2.53 19.34
CA HIS A 578 3.43 -1.07 19.29
C HIS A 578 2.88 -0.59 17.93
N TYR A 579 3.11 -1.34 16.85
CA TYR A 579 2.56 -1.01 15.53
C TYR A 579 1.03 -1.12 15.51
N ALA A 580 0.46 -2.11 16.22
CA ALA A 580 -0.99 -2.19 16.38
C ALA A 580 -1.56 -0.90 17.02
N GLU A 581 -0.86 -0.35 18.01
CA GLU A 581 -1.21 0.91 18.67
C GLU A 581 -1.06 2.12 17.72
N THR A 582 0.03 2.19 16.95
CA THR A 582 0.23 3.21 15.92
C THR A 582 -0.88 3.21 14.87
N LEU A 583 -1.24 2.04 14.35
CA LEU A 583 -2.30 1.90 13.33
C LEU A 583 -3.68 2.27 13.87
N ARG A 584 -3.95 1.95 15.14
CA ARG A 584 -5.17 2.37 15.85
C ARG A 584 -5.25 3.89 15.92
N GLU A 585 -4.15 4.55 16.25
CA GLU A 585 -4.11 6.01 16.36
C GLU A 585 -4.17 6.72 15.00
N TRP A 586 -3.46 6.21 13.97
CA TRP A 586 -3.60 6.69 12.60
C TRP A 586 -5.04 6.57 12.11
N ARG A 587 -5.69 5.43 12.34
CA ARG A 587 -7.10 5.23 12.00
C ARG A 587 -8.01 6.23 12.70
N ARG A 588 -7.78 6.48 14.00
CA ARG A 588 -8.55 7.47 14.76
C ARG A 588 -8.39 8.87 14.17
N ARG A 589 -7.16 9.31 13.91
CA ARG A 589 -6.86 10.64 13.33
C ARG A 589 -7.41 10.78 11.90
N PHE A 590 -7.24 9.75 11.06
CA PHE A 590 -7.76 9.70 9.69
C PHE A 590 -9.28 9.92 9.66
N ASN A 591 -10.04 9.18 10.48
CA ASN A 591 -11.49 9.31 10.51
C ASN A 591 -11.94 10.64 11.16
N ASN A 592 -11.23 11.15 12.17
CA ASN A 592 -11.52 12.46 12.76
C ASN A 592 -11.31 13.61 11.76
N ASN A 593 -10.39 13.44 10.81
CA ASN A 593 -10.11 14.42 9.76
C ASN A 593 -10.89 14.18 8.46
N GLU A 594 -11.94 13.36 8.48
CA GLU A 594 -12.74 13.02 7.29
C GLU A 594 -13.16 14.25 6.48
N VAL A 595 -13.68 15.30 7.14
CA VAL A 595 -14.14 16.52 6.46
C VAL A 595 -13.01 17.22 5.72
N ALA A 596 -11.81 17.26 6.30
CA ALA A 596 -10.64 17.88 5.67
C ALA A 596 -10.15 17.02 4.48
N ILE A 597 -10.05 15.71 4.67
CA ILE A 597 -9.62 14.75 3.65
C ILE A 597 -10.59 14.75 2.45
N ARG A 598 -11.90 14.82 2.68
CA ARG A 598 -12.89 14.94 1.58
C ARG A 598 -12.73 16.21 0.76
N LYS A 599 -12.35 17.33 1.39
CA LYS A 599 -12.05 18.58 0.68
C LYS A 599 -10.82 18.47 -0.24
N LEU A 600 -9.91 17.52 0.02
CA LEU A 600 -8.80 17.20 -0.88
C LEU A 600 -9.26 16.40 -2.12
N GLY A 601 -10.52 15.96 -2.16
CA GLY A 601 -11.10 15.21 -3.28
C GLY A 601 -11.08 13.69 -3.11
N PHE A 602 -10.94 13.17 -1.89
CA PHE A 602 -11.03 11.74 -1.61
C PHE A 602 -12.50 11.32 -1.33
N ASP A 603 -12.94 10.27 -2.00
CA ASP A 603 -14.34 9.80 -1.99
C ASP A 603 -14.60 8.65 -0.99
N ASP A 604 -15.84 8.17 -0.92
CA ASP A 604 -16.20 7.09 0.02
C ASP A 604 -15.48 5.78 -0.26
N VAL A 605 -15.12 5.50 -1.52
CA VAL A 605 -14.36 4.30 -1.87
C VAL A 605 -12.98 4.39 -1.24
N PHE A 606 -12.33 5.55 -1.36
CA PHE A 606 -11.04 5.80 -0.73
C PHE A 606 -11.09 5.59 0.79
N PHE A 607 -12.10 6.14 1.49
CA PHE A 607 -12.26 5.93 2.93
C PHE A 607 -12.44 4.46 3.30
N ARG A 608 -13.22 3.68 2.52
CA ARG A 608 -13.35 2.23 2.75
C ARG A 608 -12.03 1.50 2.49
N VAL A 609 -11.28 1.87 1.45
CA VAL A 609 -9.96 1.28 1.19
C VAL A 609 -9.02 1.51 2.37
N TRP A 610 -8.94 2.74 2.85
CA TRP A 610 -8.07 3.12 3.96
C TRP A 610 -8.49 2.54 5.30
N ASN A 611 -9.78 2.54 5.62
CA ASN A 611 -10.28 1.89 6.82
C ASN A 611 -10.05 0.38 6.79
N TYR A 612 -10.25 -0.28 5.66
CA TYR A 612 -9.91 -1.71 5.54
C TYR A 612 -8.42 -1.94 5.73
N TYR A 613 -7.57 -1.16 5.06
CA TYR A 613 -6.12 -1.26 5.18
C TYR A 613 -5.64 -1.11 6.64
N LEU A 614 -5.99 0.00 7.29
CA LEU A 614 -5.52 0.29 8.65
C LEU A 614 -6.01 -0.75 9.65
N THR A 615 -7.28 -1.17 9.57
CA THR A 615 -7.86 -2.18 10.47
C THR A 615 -7.31 -3.59 10.21
N TYR A 616 -7.04 -3.94 8.94
CA TYR A 616 -6.44 -5.20 8.57
C TYR A 616 -5.03 -5.35 9.14
N CYS A 617 -4.21 -4.30 9.00
CA CYS A 617 -2.87 -4.26 9.60
C CYS A 617 -2.93 -4.21 11.14
N GLU A 618 -3.82 -3.39 11.73
CA GLU A 618 -4.02 -3.28 13.18
C GLU A 618 -4.32 -4.67 13.77
N ALA A 619 -5.25 -5.42 13.17
CA ALA A 619 -5.59 -6.77 13.58
C ALA A 619 -4.43 -7.76 13.39
N GLY A 620 -3.67 -7.63 12.29
CA GLY A 620 -2.53 -8.49 11.97
C GLY A 620 -1.42 -8.40 13.02
N PHE A 621 -1.02 -7.19 13.39
CA PHE A 621 -0.04 -6.92 14.44
C PHE A 621 -0.59 -7.20 15.84
N GLY A 622 -1.82 -6.76 16.14
CA GLY A 622 -2.45 -6.96 17.45
C GLY A 622 -2.66 -8.44 17.78
N SER A 623 -2.81 -9.29 16.77
CA SER A 623 -2.88 -10.75 16.92
C SER A 623 -1.51 -11.44 16.81
N GLN A 624 -0.42 -10.68 16.70
CA GLN A 624 0.97 -11.17 16.55
C GLN A 624 1.13 -12.12 15.36
N THR A 625 0.36 -11.88 14.31
CA THR A 625 0.49 -12.64 13.06
C THR A 625 1.52 -12.01 12.17
N GLU A 626 1.71 -10.69 12.19
CA GLU A 626 2.88 -10.02 11.63
C GLU A 626 3.75 -9.50 12.77
N ASN A 627 5.06 -9.36 12.53
CA ASN A 627 5.98 -8.72 13.46
C ASN A 627 6.53 -7.44 12.83
N CYS A 628 7.04 -6.53 13.65
CA CYS A 628 7.90 -5.44 13.20
C CYS A 628 9.18 -5.50 14.03
N LEU A 629 10.30 -5.72 13.35
CA LEU A 629 11.58 -6.03 13.97
C LEU A 629 12.58 -4.90 13.75
N ILE A 630 13.29 -4.50 14.80
CA ILE A 630 14.51 -3.70 14.69
C ILE A 630 15.70 -4.65 14.77
N LEU A 631 16.46 -4.75 13.69
CA LEU A 631 17.59 -5.64 13.50
C LEU A 631 18.88 -4.83 13.46
N VAL A 632 19.87 -5.20 14.27
CA VAL A 632 21.20 -4.59 14.24
C VAL A 632 22.18 -5.56 13.60
N PHE A 633 22.93 -5.08 12.63
CA PHE A 633 23.98 -5.86 11.97
C PHE A 633 25.33 -5.15 12.03
N SER A 634 26.40 -5.93 12.13
CA SER A 634 27.78 -5.45 12.08
C SER A 634 28.67 -6.44 11.34
N ARG A 635 29.92 -6.05 11.02
CA ARG A 635 30.91 -6.99 10.50
C ARG A 635 31.62 -7.72 11.64
N GLN A 636 32.13 -8.90 11.34
CA GLN A 636 33.01 -9.62 12.26
C GLN A 636 34.17 -8.71 12.70
N GLY A 637 34.36 -8.56 14.02
CA GLY A 637 35.42 -7.75 14.60
C GLY A 637 35.13 -6.25 14.64
N CYS A 638 33.89 -5.82 14.37
CA CYS A 638 33.47 -4.43 14.52
C CYS A 638 33.77 -3.93 15.94
N LYS A 639 34.65 -2.93 16.05
CA LYS A 639 35.05 -2.37 17.35
C LYS A 639 34.17 -1.22 17.81
N SER A 640 33.45 -0.60 16.87
CA SER A 640 32.60 0.56 17.16
C SER A 640 31.27 0.17 17.79
N LEU A 641 30.84 -1.09 17.61
CA LEU A 641 29.68 -1.65 18.27
C LEU A 641 30.09 -2.19 19.65
N VAL A 642 29.67 -1.51 20.70
CA VAL A 642 29.82 -2.03 22.07
C VAL A 642 28.68 -3.02 22.33
N PRO A 643 28.94 -4.27 22.74
CA PRO A 643 27.88 -5.18 23.15
C PRO A 643 27.00 -4.52 24.21
N LEU A 644 25.68 -4.64 24.05
CA LEU A 644 24.75 -4.05 25.01
C LEU A 644 24.99 -4.66 26.41
N SER A 645 25.36 -3.83 27.39
CA SER A 645 25.48 -4.27 28.80
C SER A 645 24.11 -4.52 29.45
N GLU A 646 23.08 -3.89 28.89
CA GLU A 646 21.68 -4.09 29.24
C GLU A 646 20.96 -4.54 27.97
N THR A 647 20.45 -5.77 27.94
CA THR A 647 19.36 -6.13 27.03
C THR A 647 18.13 -5.33 27.46
N ARG A 648 18.08 -4.04 27.08
CA ARG A 648 16.84 -3.26 27.16
C ARG A 648 15.90 -3.82 26.11
N CYS A 649 15.26 -4.94 26.40
CA CYS A 649 13.86 -5.07 26.05
C CYS A 649 13.19 -3.86 26.70
N VAL A 650 12.48 -3.06 25.92
CA VAL A 650 11.53 -2.00 26.33
C VAL A 650 11.37 -1.97 27.85
N THR A 651 11.92 -0.94 28.51
CA THR A 651 12.05 -0.79 29.98
C THR A 651 11.07 -1.69 30.73
N GLN A 652 11.48 -2.91 31.12
CA GLN A 652 10.60 -3.82 31.82
C GLN A 652 10.43 -3.29 33.24
N HIS A 653 9.42 -2.43 33.41
CA HIS A 653 8.85 -2.16 34.72
C HIS A 653 8.36 -3.48 35.31
N ARG A 654 8.40 -3.63 36.65
CA ARG A 654 7.77 -4.80 37.30
C ARG A 654 6.31 -4.87 36.86
N GLU A 655 5.76 -6.08 36.75
CA GLU A 655 4.34 -6.29 36.49
C GLU A 655 3.50 -5.48 37.51
N LEU A 656 2.65 -4.59 37.00
CA LEU A 656 1.83 -3.71 37.82
C LEU A 656 0.53 -4.41 38.22
N THR A 657 0.03 -4.13 39.43
CA THR A 657 -1.33 -4.55 39.84
C THR A 657 -2.40 -3.77 39.07
N GLU A 658 -3.66 -4.23 39.09
CA GLU A 658 -4.74 -3.53 38.39
C GLU A 658 -4.90 -2.06 38.86
N GLU A 659 -4.77 -1.81 40.17
CA GLU A 659 -4.79 -0.46 40.75
C GLU A 659 -3.58 0.38 40.31
N GLU A 660 -2.38 -0.20 40.24
CA GLU A 660 -1.17 0.49 39.77
C GLU A 660 -1.26 0.85 38.28
N VAL A 661 -1.88 -0.01 37.46
CA VAL A 661 -2.14 0.26 36.04
C VAL A 661 -3.14 1.40 35.89
N GLU A 662 -4.23 1.40 36.65
CA GLU A 662 -5.22 2.48 36.62
C GLU A 662 -4.59 3.82 37.02
N GLN A 663 -3.73 3.84 38.04
CA GLN A 663 -2.96 5.04 38.40
C GLN A 663 -2.00 5.46 37.28
N TRP A 664 -1.21 4.53 36.76
CA TRP A 664 -0.21 4.82 35.73
C TRP A 664 -0.83 5.35 34.43
N THR A 665 -1.99 4.81 34.03
CA THR A 665 -2.74 5.25 32.86
C THR A 665 -3.46 6.58 33.08
N ASN A 666 -3.92 6.88 34.30
CA ASN A 666 -4.66 8.11 34.62
C ASN A 666 -3.79 9.31 35.04
N GLU A 667 -2.55 9.09 35.47
CA GLU A 667 -1.58 10.18 35.71
C GLU A 667 -1.24 10.89 34.38
N LYS A 668 -1.88 12.05 34.17
CA LYS A 668 -1.74 12.90 32.97
C LYS A 668 -0.35 13.52 32.83
#